data_AF-A0A661SRF7-F1
#
_entry.id   AF-A0A661SRF7-F1
#
_cell.length_a   1.000
_cell.length_b   1.000
_cell.length_c   1.000
_cell.angle_alpha   90.00
_cell.angle_beta   90.00
_cell.angle_gamma   90.00
#
_symmetry.space_group_name_H-M   'P 1'
#
loop_
_entity.id
_entity.type
_entity.pdbx_description
1 polymer ?
#
loop_
_entity_poly.entity_id
_entity_poly.type
_entity_poly.pdbx_seq_one_letter_code
_entity_poly.pdbx_strand_id
1 'polypeptide(L)'
;MKFLQILTFYEKTLADFYARKPHLAKIGFDEQMAGLTNDAGGAHIIAPYMGKSGYDAQVIVANCEPAQKQWAREHDIGVEHAEKNWMPGIAQKQIESFKPDILYLSDPLTFDSRFIRSLSWKPSLICGWRASSIPANTDWTTFDLILSNVRGCLSQALERGAKTSEYFHPGFPETMAEAVKDTPHTHDLVFAGGLQDWCHKGRRTCLLAAGKAPLGFGPNFSIAYYLNIVPQELETLPAGIAMYSHAPKFGLNMYKTLKSGRMVLNPVCDALGEDTDHVNMRHFETTGVGAFMLTNHHQHILEYFKQGVEIETFQDTKELVEKIHYYLEHSEERKAIARRGQERCLRDYSISQRAAEFHKIIQKKILKKKSPASHKPRSSIGTAYKSSEQSLSRQEPELKITETKDSDNFPAQKFPGVTFGRKAEELKILHLNTYDFGGAAKAAFRLFDGLRKSGHPSKMLVRKKQSSDPDVISLEDIRSMLPHKKTDSHLLPYQKQSDPDYYFFDRNISLDEDISSIPKLLHFQPDIIIVHWISSFVNTQDLFFLQKNTNAPIIYNLLDMGAMTGGCHYAWKCEGYLNQCGNCPALHSDSPDDFSHQNLALKKHFLQNMDISCVAATEWLFRQAKSSALFGDRTIKKILLGVDPQIFRPVSKEYARKKLNLPTEKKILFFGAESFEQRRKGMSFFLKSLEHLSKMQWISPRDTLLLSLGKKPPEQIVKSGLFPVAHADYISDRDDLLACFYQAADVFVCPSVEDSGPLMINEAVMCGTPVVSFEMGVALDLVHTGKTGYLAPSENSEELAKGISSVLNASSEMLQILQNNCHTLALRLFTSNIQVQNFEAFFKEITLNSPVGSEKEELKEDKETHITKSSQGFTKSSPKLLNLGCGTRIHPEWINVDFISRGSGVIEHDLRKGLPFESEEFDAAYHSHLLERLSKNEGKHLIQECYRVLKSGGVLRVAVPDLENIVREYLKWLDLAEKGVIGAEDNYDWILLELFDQIVRNVSGGEMGQFLSCPNIPNRDYVMERIGEEFLPAPESARSSISLETSSENRNLSFDEIGKFRMGGEVHQYMYDRFSLSRLLTAAGFHEIQVKSAEESNIPYFSKYGMDFFHGKPRGKSSLFMEGRK
;
A
#
# COMPACT_ATOMS: atom_id res chain seq x y z
N MET A 1 36.38 -37.41 1.23
CA MET A 1 36.40 -35.95 0.96
C MET A 1 35.61 -35.26 2.03
N LYS A 2 35.99 -34.06 2.44
CA LYS A 2 35.29 -33.24 3.42
C LYS A 2 34.18 -32.40 2.76
N PHE A 3 32.96 -32.56 3.24
CA PHE A 3 31.77 -31.85 2.79
C PHE A 3 31.18 -31.03 3.94
N LEU A 4 31.03 -29.72 3.75
CA LEU A 4 30.41 -28.85 4.74
C LEU A 4 29.18 -28.16 4.15
N GLN A 5 28.01 -28.40 4.73
CA GLN A 5 26.81 -27.64 4.44
C GLN A 5 26.59 -26.57 5.51
N ILE A 6 26.43 -25.32 5.09
CA ILE A 6 25.99 -24.22 5.95
C ILE A 6 24.59 -23.80 5.53
N LEU A 7 23.72 -23.57 6.50
CA LEU A 7 22.35 -23.09 6.30
C LEU A 7 21.94 -22.08 7.38
N THR A 8 20.85 -21.39 7.14
CA THR A 8 20.14 -20.52 8.09
C THR A 8 18.71 -21.04 8.25
N PHE A 9 18.08 -20.78 9.40
CA PHE A 9 16.66 -21.02 9.64
C PHE A 9 15.95 -19.73 9.99
N TYR A 10 14.63 -19.65 9.80
CA TYR A 10 13.83 -18.57 10.38
C TYR A 10 14.01 -18.55 11.91
N GLU A 11 14.19 -17.37 12.49
CA GLU A 11 14.42 -17.21 13.94
C GLU A 11 13.29 -17.83 14.77
N LYS A 12 12.04 -17.70 14.30
CA LYS A 12 10.86 -18.35 14.89
C LYS A 12 10.97 -19.89 14.96
N THR A 13 11.63 -20.53 13.99
CA THR A 13 11.90 -21.98 14.00
C THR A 13 12.89 -22.33 15.11
N LEU A 14 13.95 -21.54 15.29
CA LEU A 14 14.96 -21.74 16.33
C LEU A 14 14.35 -21.50 17.73
N ALA A 15 13.54 -20.46 17.88
CA ALA A 15 12.83 -20.17 19.11
C ALA A 15 11.83 -21.28 19.51
N ASP A 16 10.98 -21.74 18.59
CA ASP A 16 10.06 -22.87 18.83
C ASP A 16 10.82 -24.17 19.17
N PHE A 17 11.95 -24.43 18.50
CA PHE A 17 12.78 -25.59 18.78
C PHE A 17 13.34 -25.60 20.21
N TYR A 18 13.99 -24.51 20.64
CA TYR A 18 14.54 -24.43 22.01
C TYR A 18 13.47 -24.26 23.08
N ALA A 19 12.32 -23.65 22.77
CA ALA A 19 11.17 -23.62 23.69
C ALA A 19 10.62 -25.05 23.96
N ARG A 20 10.60 -25.92 22.93
CA ARG A 20 10.21 -27.33 23.08
C ARG A 20 11.31 -28.22 23.66
N LYS A 21 12.59 -27.88 23.46
CA LYS A 21 13.75 -28.69 23.85
C LYS A 21 14.82 -27.85 24.60
N PRO A 22 14.47 -27.19 25.72
CA PRO A 22 15.35 -26.22 26.39
C PRO A 22 16.62 -26.83 27.02
N HIS A 23 16.64 -28.15 27.23
CA HIS A 23 17.84 -28.88 27.66
C HIS A 23 18.95 -28.84 26.60
N LEU A 24 18.60 -28.81 25.30
CA LEU A 24 19.58 -28.78 24.21
C LEU A 24 20.43 -27.50 24.23
N ALA A 25 19.92 -26.38 24.73
CA ALA A 25 20.69 -25.12 24.83
C ALA A 25 21.88 -25.18 25.81
N LYS A 26 22.09 -26.31 26.50
CA LYS A 26 23.10 -26.50 27.55
C LYS A 26 24.04 -27.70 27.32
N ILE A 27 23.93 -28.38 26.18
CA ILE A 27 24.77 -29.54 25.79
C ILE A 27 25.66 -29.20 24.59
N GLY A 28 26.50 -30.15 24.15
CA GLY A 28 27.52 -29.89 23.12
C GLY A 28 26.97 -29.53 21.74
N PHE A 29 27.79 -28.88 20.91
CA PHE A 29 27.38 -28.39 19.59
C PHE A 29 26.78 -29.46 18.67
N ASP A 30 27.41 -30.63 18.58
CA ASP A 30 26.98 -31.69 17.66
C ASP A 30 25.61 -32.28 18.05
N GLU A 31 25.33 -32.40 19.35
CA GLU A 31 24.01 -32.84 19.83
C GLU A 31 22.92 -31.80 19.53
N GLN A 32 23.26 -30.51 19.56
CA GLN A 32 22.34 -29.44 19.12
C GLN A 32 22.09 -29.48 17.61
N MET A 33 23.13 -29.67 16.79
CA MET A 33 22.98 -29.81 15.32
C MET A 33 22.20 -31.07 14.93
N ALA A 34 22.43 -32.20 15.59
CA ALA A 34 21.67 -33.43 15.42
C ALA A 34 20.20 -33.24 15.87
N GLY A 35 19.97 -32.58 17.00
CA GLY A 35 18.63 -32.26 17.48
C GLY A 35 17.85 -31.38 16.49
N LEU A 36 18.49 -30.34 15.95
CA LEU A 36 17.90 -29.40 14.99
C LEU A 36 17.57 -30.07 13.65
N THR A 37 18.51 -30.82 13.07
CA THR A 37 18.30 -31.45 11.75
C THR A 37 17.27 -32.58 11.79
N ASN A 38 17.10 -33.25 12.93
CA ASN A 38 16.03 -34.24 13.16
C ASN A 38 14.67 -33.62 13.52
N ASP A 39 14.54 -32.29 13.65
CA ASP A 39 13.27 -31.61 13.97
C ASP A 39 12.84 -30.65 12.85
N ALA A 40 13.76 -29.80 12.39
CA ALA A 40 13.56 -28.78 11.38
C ALA A 40 14.01 -29.25 9.97
N GLY A 41 13.84 -30.53 9.66
CA GLY A 41 14.25 -31.12 8.38
C GLY A 41 13.67 -30.33 7.20
N GLY A 42 14.53 -29.91 6.27
CA GLY A 42 14.18 -29.06 5.13
C GLY A 42 14.70 -29.66 3.82
N ALA A 43 13.95 -29.48 2.73
CA ALA A 43 14.14 -30.25 1.51
C ALA A 43 15.37 -29.90 0.64
N HIS A 44 16.40 -29.30 1.24
CA HIS A 44 17.74 -29.08 0.69
C HIS A 44 18.87 -29.41 1.69
N ILE A 45 18.56 -29.95 2.88
CA ILE A 45 19.54 -30.37 3.91
C ILE A 45 20.06 -31.76 3.56
N ILE A 46 21.14 -31.81 2.78
CA ILE A 46 21.71 -33.05 2.22
C ILE A 46 22.88 -33.60 3.01
N ALA A 47 23.61 -32.79 3.78
CA ALA A 47 24.82 -33.21 4.53
C ALA A 47 24.65 -34.52 5.33
N PRO A 48 23.56 -34.74 6.13
CA PRO A 48 23.36 -35.99 6.87
C PRO A 48 23.29 -37.25 5.99
N TYR A 49 22.99 -37.09 4.70
CA TYR A 49 22.83 -38.18 3.73
C TYR A 49 24.10 -38.40 2.88
N MET A 50 24.99 -37.40 2.79
CA MET A 50 26.23 -37.48 2.00
C MET A 50 27.22 -38.53 2.55
N GLY A 51 27.14 -38.89 3.84
CA GLY A 51 27.96 -39.97 4.41
C GLY A 51 27.81 -41.30 3.66
N LYS A 52 26.61 -41.61 3.14
CA LYS A 52 26.32 -42.79 2.31
C LYS A 52 27.13 -42.82 1.00
N SER A 53 27.68 -41.69 0.56
CA SER A 53 28.50 -41.53 -0.65
C SER A 53 30.00 -41.30 -0.37
N GLY A 54 30.47 -41.61 0.85
CA GLY A 54 31.91 -41.57 1.19
C GLY A 54 32.45 -40.17 1.52
N TYR A 55 31.60 -39.26 1.97
CA TYR A 55 32.00 -37.94 2.48
C TYR A 55 32.10 -37.94 4.01
N ASP A 56 33.17 -37.33 4.52
CA ASP A 56 33.22 -36.78 5.87
C ASP A 56 32.35 -35.52 5.83
N ALA A 57 31.13 -35.59 6.38
CA ALA A 57 30.05 -34.65 6.09
C ALA A 57 29.54 -33.97 7.37
N GLN A 58 29.62 -32.64 7.41
CA GLN A 58 29.12 -31.82 8.51
C GLN A 58 28.05 -30.83 8.05
N VAL A 59 27.21 -30.41 9.00
CA VAL A 59 26.07 -29.51 8.80
C VAL A 59 26.06 -28.44 9.89
N ILE A 60 25.90 -27.18 9.50
CA ILE A 60 25.95 -26.03 10.40
C ILE A 60 24.74 -25.13 10.18
N VAL A 61 23.98 -24.86 11.24
CA VAL A 61 22.94 -23.81 11.26
C VAL A 61 23.59 -22.52 11.77
N ALA A 62 24.03 -21.65 10.86
CA ALA A 62 24.92 -20.53 11.19
C ALA A 62 24.28 -19.45 12.07
N ASN A 63 22.97 -19.23 11.96
CA ASN A 63 22.24 -18.29 12.83
C ASN A 63 21.70 -18.93 14.11
N CYS A 64 22.10 -20.16 14.44
CA CYS A 64 21.70 -20.84 15.68
C CYS A 64 22.57 -20.39 16.87
N GLU A 65 22.30 -19.20 17.41
CA GLU A 65 23.12 -18.56 18.45
C GLU A 65 23.51 -19.48 19.63
N PRO A 66 22.61 -20.29 20.25
CA PRO A 66 22.99 -21.12 21.40
C PRO A 66 24.04 -22.19 21.03
N ALA A 67 23.89 -22.82 19.85
CA ALA A 67 24.84 -23.80 19.35
C ALA A 67 26.15 -23.13 18.89
N GLN A 68 26.09 -21.97 18.24
CA GLN A 68 27.30 -21.25 17.80
C GLN A 68 28.12 -20.73 18.98
N LYS A 69 27.47 -20.20 20.02
CA LYS A 69 28.13 -19.83 21.28
C LYS A 69 28.68 -21.06 22.02
N GLN A 70 28.03 -22.21 21.93
CA GLN A 70 28.58 -23.46 22.47
C GLN A 70 29.84 -23.90 21.72
N TRP A 71 29.79 -23.96 20.39
CA TRP A 71 30.94 -24.33 19.55
C TRP A 71 32.15 -23.42 19.79
N ALA A 72 31.92 -22.10 19.90
CA ALA A 72 32.96 -21.14 20.21
C ALA A 72 33.63 -21.41 21.58
N ARG A 73 32.86 -21.79 22.61
CA ARG A 73 33.40 -22.20 23.92
C ARG A 73 34.17 -23.52 23.85
N GLU A 74 33.74 -24.46 23.01
CA GLU A 74 34.41 -25.76 22.81
C GLU A 74 35.74 -25.65 22.03
N HIS A 75 36.03 -24.48 21.44
CA HIS A 75 37.21 -24.24 20.61
C HIS A 75 38.01 -23.00 21.07
N ASP A 76 37.84 -22.55 22.32
CA ASP A 76 38.53 -21.41 22.94
C ASP A 76 38.44 -20.08 22.17
N ILE A 77 37.34 -19.84 21.45
CA ILE A 77 37.13 -18.61 20.67
C ILE A 77 36.45 -17.55 21.55
N GLY A 78 37.20 -16.49 21.85
CA GLY A 78 36.78 -15.39 22.73
C GLY A 78 35.46 -14.72 22.32
N VAL A 79 34.47 -14.79 23.22
CA VAL A 79 33.09 -14.34 22.97
C VAL A 79 32.97 -12.81 22.83
N GLU A 80 33.93 -12.02 23.33
CA GLU A 80 33.91 -10.55 23.26
C GLU A 80 33.95 -10.01 21.82
N HIS A 81 34.42 -10.79 20.83
CA HIS A 81 34.33 -10.42 19.41
C HIS A 81 32.92 -10.64 18.79
N ALA A 82 31.96 -11.21 19.53
CA ALA A 82 30.66 -11.61 19.00
C ALA A 82 29.69 -10.44 18.75
N GLU A 83 29.75 -9.38 19.55
CA GLU A 83 28.58 -8.51 19.80
C GLU A 83 28.10 -7.64 18.62
N LYS A 84 28.81 -7.62 17.49
CA LYS A 84 28.36 -6.93 16.26
C LYS A 84 28.43 -7.75 14.96
N ASN A 85 29.04 -8.94 14.95
CA ASN A 85 29.18 -9.71 13.70
C ASN A 85 29.46 -11.22 13.90
N TRP A 86 28.94 -11.83 14.98
CA TRP A 86 29.26 -13.21 15.36
C TRP A 86 28.99 -14.28 14.31
N MET A 87 27.85 -14.23 13.60
CA MET A 87 27.44 -15.32 12.71
C MET A 87 28.46 -15.56 11.56
N PRO A 88 28.85 -14.55 10.75
CA PRO A 88 29.92 -14.74 9.77
C PRO A 88 31.27 -15.08 10.42
N GLY A 89 31.61 -14.48 11.57
CA GLY A 89 32.89 -14.74 12.25
C GLY A 89 33.06 -16.19 12.70
N ILE A 90 32.04 -16.76 13.35
CA ILE A 90 32.05 -18.15 13.82
C ILE A 90 31.97 -19.11 12.62
N ALA A 91 31.11 -18.84 11.64
CA ALA A 91 31.03 -19.64 10.42
C ALA A 91 32.36 -19.68 9.65
N GLN A 92 33.08 -18.56 9.55
CA GLN A 92 34.44 -18.53 8.99
C GLN A 92 35.38 -19.44 9.80
N LYS A 93 35.37 -19.38 11.13
CA LYS A 93 36.24 -20.23 11.97
C LYS A 93 35.90 -21.71 11.87
N GLN A 94 34.63 -22.06 11.70
CA GLN A 94 34.20 -23.44 11.42
C GLN A 94 34.73 -23.95 10.08
N ILE A 95 34.64 -23.15 9.00
CA ILE A 95 35.21 -23.50 7.69
C ILE A 95 36.75 -23.66 7.78
N GLU A 96 37.42 -22.74 8.47
CA GLU A 96 38.89 -22.72 8.62
C GLU A 96 39.42 -23.86 9.51
N SER A 97 38.63 -24.32 10.48
CA SER A 97 38.93 -25.49 11.31
C SER A 97 38.67 -26.80 10.56
N PHE A 98 37.46 -26.99 10.03
CA PHE A 98 37.07 -28.23 9.36
C PHE A 98 37.84 -28.47 8.05
N LYS A 99 38.16 -27.39 7.31
CA LYS A 99 38.85 -27.39 6.01
C LYS A 99 38.14 -28.24 4.96
N PRO A 100 36.91 -27.89 4.56
CA PRO A 100 36.15 -28.66 3.58
C PRO A 100 36.80 -28.67 2.20
N ASP A 101 36.74 -29.81 1.51
CA ASP A 101 36.99 -29.89 0.07
C ASP A 101 35.83 -29.22 -0.70
N ILE A 102 34.60 -29.38 -0.20
CA ILE A 102 33.37 -28.90 -0.82
C ILE A 102 32.58 -28.11 0.23
N LEU A 103 32.30 -26.84 -0.06
CA LEU A 103 31.46 -25.97 0.75
C LEU A 103 30.12 -25.74 0.04
N TYR A 104 29.01 -26.09 0.69
CA TYR A 104 27.66 -25.92 0.17
C TYR A 104 26.86 -24.94 1.03
N LEU A 105 26.52 -23.80 0.43
CA LEU A 105 25.87 -22.69 1.09
C LEU A 105 24.39 -22.64 0.72
N SER A 106 23.55 -23.01 1.67
CA SER A 106 22.09 -23.01 1.52
C SER A 106 21.50 -21.60 1.59
N ASP A 107 22.29 -20.65 2.12
CA ASP A 107 22.03 -19.21 2.10
C ASP A 107 23.22 -18.47 1.45
N PRO A 108 23.30 -18.46 0.10
CA PRO A 108 24.37 -17.79 -0.63
C PRO A 108 24.14 -16.27 -0.74
N LEU A 109 23.13 -15.70 -0.07
CA LEU A 109 22.97 -14.24 0.06
C LEU A 109 23.68 -13.72 1.30
N THR A 110 23.51 -14.38 2.45
CA THR A 110 24.27 -14.08 3.67
C THR A 110 25.75 -14.49 3.53
N PHE A 111 26.03 -15.61 2.86
CA PHE A 111 27.38 -16.12 2.66
C PHE A 111 27.84 -15.97 1.20
N ASP A 112 27.78 -14.74 0.67
CA ASP A 112 28.12 -14.46 -0.73
C ASP A 112 29.64 -14.45 -1.02
N SER A 113 30.03 -14.04 -2.23
CA SER A 113 31.45 -14.03 -2.64
C SER A 113 32.34 -13.09 -1.82
N ARG A 114 31.80 -12.08 -1.12
CA ARG A 114 32.57 -11.23 -0.21
C ARG A 114 33.00 -12.04 1.02
N PHE A 115 32.08 -12.82 1.59
CA PHE A 115 32.39 -13.77 2.66
C PHE A 115 33.36 -14.87 2.19
N ILE A 116 33.11 -15.49 1.04
CA ILE A 116 34.04 -16.50 0.48
C ILE A 116 35.46 -15.94 0.28
N ARG A 117 35.60 -14.64 -0.04
CA ARG A 117 36.91 -13.99 -0.18
C ARG A 117 37.63 -13.79 1.16
N SER A 118 36.95 -13.61 2.30
CA SER A 118 37.60 -13.43 3.62
C SER A 118 38.19 -14.72 4.22
N LEU A 119 37.71 -15.89 3.82
CA LEU A 119 38.18 -17.19 4.33
C LEU A 119 39.68 -17.41 4.06
N SER A 120 40.48 -17.78 5.06
CA SER A 120 41.88 -18.15 4.82
C SER A 120 42.04 -19.51 4.14
N TRP A 121 41.12 -20.45 4.39
CA TRP A 121 40.99 -21.69 3.62
C TRP A 121 40.09 -21.50 2.40
N LYS A 122 40.50 -21.99 1.22
CA LYS A 122 39.68 -22.00 0.00
C LYS A 122 39.25 -23.44 -0.35
N PRO A 123 37.94 -23.78 -0.29
CA PRO A 123 37.43 -25.07 -0.73
C PRO A 123 37.75 -25.37 -2.20
N SER A 124 37.89 -26.66 -2.53
CA SER A 124 38.10 -27.12 -3.91
C SER A 124 36.86 -27.02 -4.80
N LEU A 125 35.65 -26.96 -4.21
CA LEU A 125 34.39 -26.72 -4.89
C LEU A 125 33.47 -25.87 -4.01
N ILE A 126 32.92 -24.78 -4.55
CA ILE A 126 31.97 -23.91 -3.84
C ILE A 126 30.61 -23.97 -4.53
N CYS A 127 29.60 -24.44 -3.78
CA CYS A 127 28.24 -24.63 -4.25
C CYS A 127 27.25 -23.76 -3.46
N GLY A 128 26.19 -23.28 -4.10
CA GLY A 128 25.09 -22.57 -3.44
C GLY A 128 23.71 -23.11 -3.87
N TRP A 129 22.67 -22.80 -3.09
CA TRP A 129 21.27 -23.11 -3.40
C TRP A 129 20.40 -21.86 -3.39
N ARG A 130 19.48 -21.71 -4.35
CA ARG A 130 18.47 -20.65 -4.36
C ARG A 130 17.17 -21.12 -4.99
N ALA A 131 16.03 -20.73 -4.41
CA ALA A 131 14.69 -21.00 -4.96
C ALA A 131 13.73 -19.83 -4.65
N SER A 132 14.24 -18.60 -4.71
CA SER A 132 13.57 -17.35 -4.34
C SER A 132 14.36 -16.15 -4.86
N SER A 133 13.74 -14.96 -4.90
CA SER A 133 14.25 -13.74 -5.55
C SER A 133 15.72 -13.41 -5.24
N ILE A 134 16.45 -12.86 -6.22
CA ILE A 134 17.89 -12.59 -6.13
C ILE A 134 18.11 -11.07 -6.22
N PRO A 135 18.56 -10.39 -5.14
CA PRO A 135 18.86 -8.97 -5.15
C PRO A 135 19.84 -8.57 -6.26
N ALA A 136 19.65 -7.40 -6.87
CA ALA A 136 20.45 -6.94 -8.00
C ALA A 136 21.95 -6.79 -7.69
N ASN A 137 22.29 -6.54 -6.42
CA ASN A 137 23.65 -6.36 -5.90
C ASN A 137 24.31 -7.66 -5.38
N THR A 138 23.74 -8.83 -5.67
CA THR A 138 24.29 -10.14 -5.25
C THR A 138 25.57 -10.47 -6.01
N ASP A 139 26.64 -10.86 -5.31
CA ASP A 139 27.91 -11.29 -5.92
C ASP A 139 28.17 -12.79 -5.72
N TRP A 140 28.05 -13.57 -6.80
CA TRP A 140 28.35 -15.00 -6.85
C TRP A 140 29.58 -15.36 -7.70
N THR A 141 30.45 -14.39 -8.01
CA THR A 141 31.69 -14.58 -8.80
C THR A 141 32.63 -15.69 -8.30
N THR A 142 32.59 -16.03 -7.02
CA THR A 142 33.43 -17.12 -6.46
C THR A 142 32.81 -18.52 -6.62
N PHE A 143 31.49 -18.63 -6.77
CA PHE A 143 30.77 -19.90 -6.79
C PHE A 143 31.08 -20.70 -8.06
N ASP A 144 31.44 -21.98 -7.89
CA ASP A 144 31.62 -22.90 -9.01
C ASP A 144 30.27 -23.38 -9.56
N LEU A 145 29.25 -23.44 -8.70
CA LEU A 145 27.92 -23.98 -9.00
C LEU A 145 26.83 -23.33 -8.14
N ILE A 146 25.76 -22.85 -8.76
CA ILE A 146 24.48 -22.57 -8.09
C ILE A 146 23.43 -23.61 -8.51
N LEU A 147 22.66 -24.11 -7.54
CA LEU A 147 21.58 -25.06 -7.73
C LEU A 147 20.21 -24.39 -7.51
N SER A 148 19.23 -24.75 -8.32
CA SER A 148 17.84 -24.28 -8.19
C SER A 148 16.85 -25.22 -8.87
N ASN A 149 15.61 -25.25 -8.38
CA ASN A 149 14.44 -25.77 -9.10
C ASN A 149 13.60 -24.68 -9.79
N VAL A 150 14.00 -23.41 -9.67
CA VAL A 150 13.36 -22.25 -10.32
C VAL A 150 14.21 -21.87 -11.53
N ARG A 151 13.63 -21.84 -12.74
CA ARG A 151 14.40 -21.68 -13.98
C ARG A 151 14.97 -20.26 -14.09
N GLY A 152 14.21 -19.24 -13.71
CA GLY A 152 14.67 -17.85 -13.65
C GLY A 152 15.78 -17.59 -12.62
N CYS A 153 15.93 -18.43 -11.58
CA CYS A 153 17.07 -18.34 -10.66
C CYS A 153 18.37 -18.87 -11.26
N LEU A 154 18.32 -19.77 -12.26
CA LEU A 154 19.53 -20.31 -12.91
C LEU A 154 20.18 -19.29 -13.85
N SER A 155 19.40 -18.58 -14.67
CA SER A 155 19.94 -17.50 -15.52
C SER A 155 20.52 -16.36 -14.68
N GLN A 156 19.75 -15.88 -13.70
CA GLN A 156 20.21 -14.85 -12.75
C GLN A 156 21.48 -15.28 -12.00
N ALA A 157 21.66 -16.56 -11.67
CA ALA A 157 22.90 -17.01 -11.03
C ALA A 157 24.15 -16.77 -11.89
N LEU A 158 24.05 -17.00 -13.20
CA LEU A 158 25.14 -16.71 -14.15
C LEU A 158 25.35 -15.20 -14.31
N GLU A 159 24.27 -14.41 -14.34
CA GLU A 159 24.33 -12.93 -14.39
C GLU A 159 24.97 -12.32 -13.13
N ARG A 160 24.79 -12.94 -11.95
CA ARG A 160 25.50 -12.60 -10.70
C ARG A 160 26.91 -13.21 -10.62
N GLY A 161 27.41 -13.82 -11.70
CA GLY A 161 28.80 -14.25 -11.87
C GLY A 161 29.12 -15.69 -11.47
N ALA A 162 28.14 -16.53 -11.09
CA ALA A 162 28.40 -17.94 -10.79
C ALA A 162 28.92 -18.67 -12.03
N LYS A 163 29.98 -19.49 -11.89
CA LYS A 163 30.66 -20.11 -13.04
C LYS A 163 29.79 -21.12 -13.78
N THR A 164 28.86 -21.77 -13.08
CA THR A 164 27.80 -22.60 -13.66
C THR A 164 26.55 -22.60 -12.78
N SER A 165 25.42 -22.94 -13.37
CA SER A 165 24.16 -23.22 -12.69
C SER A 165 23.60 -24.56 -13.19
N GLU A 166 23.06 -25.42 -12.33
CA GLU A 166 22.38 -26.67 -12.75
C GLU A 166 21.02 -26.81 -12.07
N TYR A 167 20.02 -27.30 -12.82
CA TYR A 167 18.68 -27.57 -12.29
C TYR A 167 18.73 -28.73 -11.31
N PHE A 168 18.15 -28.56 -10.13
CA PHE A 168 18.21 -29.55 -9.05
C PHE A 168 16.93 -29.49 -8.22
N HIS A 169 16.31 -30.66 -8.03
CA HIS A 169 15.02 -30.78 -7.37
C HIS A 169 15.17 -30.65 -5.82
N PRO A 170 14.12 -30.25 -5.10
CA PRO A 170 14.04 -30.47 -3.66
C PRO A 170 13.96 -31.98 -3.32
N GLY A 171 14.23 -32.33 -2.06
CA GLY A 171 14.14 -33.70 -1.55
C GLY A 171 13.47 -33.80 -0.18
N PHE A 172 12.37 -34.53 -0.07
CA PHE A 172 11.67 -34.78 1.18
C PHE A 172 12.49 -35.70 2.12
N PRO A 173 12.63 -35.38 3.42
CA PRO A 173 13.35 -36.26 4.36
C PRO A 173 12.51 -37.48 4.75
N GLU A 174 12.94 -38.70 4.40
CA GLU A 174 12.18 -39.93 4.65
C GLU A 174 11.83 -40.11 6.16
N THR A 175 12.72 -39.67 7.05
CA THR A 175 12.51 -39.69 8.51
C THR A 175 11.31 -38.85 8.97
N MET A 176 10.93 -37.80 8.22
CA MET A 176 9.78 -36.95 8.54
C MET A 176 8.44 -37.62 8.19
N ALA A 177 8.41 -38.52 7.18
CA ALA A 177 7.20 -39.33 6.92
C ALA A 177 6.93 -40.27 8.09
N GLU A 178 7.96 -41.00 8.53
CA GLU A 178 7.87 -41.93 9.66
C GLU A 178 7.50 -41.20 10.97
N ALA A 179 8.13 -40.06 11.25
CA ALA A 179 7.91 -39.28 12.47
C ALA A 179 6.52 -38.61 12.58
N VAL A 180 5.71 -38.61 11.50
CA VAL A 180 4.34 -38.07 11.51
C VAL A 180 3.28 -39.06 11.04
N LYS A 181 3.64 -40.30 10.68
CA LYS A 181 2.74 -41.27 10.04
C LYS A 181 1.41 -41.47 10.79
N ASP A 182 1.48 -41.53 12.12
CA ASP A 182 0.36 -41.80 13.04
C ASP A 182 -0.39 -40.51 13.47
N THR A 183 -0.11 -39.36 12.84
CA THR A 183 -0.78 -38.09 13.19
C THR A 183 -2.25 -38.15 12.75
N PRO A 184 -3.22 -37.97 13.68
CA PRO A 184 -4.63 -38.02 13.34
C PRO A 184 -5.05 -36.79 12.52
N HIS A 185 -6.07 -36.94 11.67
CA HIS A 185 -6.71 -35.80 11.03
C HIS A 185 -7.53 -35.00 12.05
N THR A 186 -7.25 -33.70 12.15
CA THR A 186 -7.93 -32.74 13.05
C THR A 186 -8.78 -31.73 12.29
N HIS A 187 -8.50 -31.50 11.00
CA HIS A 187 -9.22 -30.56 10.15
C HIS A 187 -9.50 -31.17 8.77
N ASP A 188 -10.57 -30.73 8.12
CA ASP A 188 -10.89 -31.12 6.76
C ASP A 188 -9.93 -30.48 5.75
N LEU A 189 -9.65 -29.18 5.91
CA LEU A 189 -8.75 -28.43 5.04
C LEU A 189 -7.68 -27.69 5.86
N VAL A 190 -6.40 -27.89 5.50
CA VAL A 190 -5.27 -27.18 6.09
C VAL A 190 -4.51 -26.38 5.04
N PHE A 191 -4.10 -25.16 5.40
CA PHE A 191 -3.01 -24.44 4.74
C PHE A 191 -1.91 -24.14 5.77
N ALA A 192 -0.64 -24.20 5.35
CA ALA A 192 0.48 -23.76 6.17
C ALA A 192 1.56 -23.11 5.30
N GLY A 193 1.87 -21.83 5.54
CA GLY A 193 2.84 -21.09 4.71
C GLY A 193 2.83 -19.58 4.95
N GLY A 194 3.60 -18.86 4.13
CA GLY A 194 3.61 -17.39 4.13
C GLY A 194 2.35 -16.82 3.49
N LEU A 195 1.90 -15.70 4.05
CA LEU A 195 0.94 -14.78 3.44
C LEU A 195 1.48 -13.37 3.66
N GLN A 196 1.67 -12.63 2.57
CA GLN A 196 2.26 -11.29 2.51
C GLN A 196 1.66 -10.57 1.30
N ASP A 197 1.21 -9.33 1.45
CA ASP A 197 0.35 -8.71 0.43
C ASP A 197 1.10 -8.27 -0.83
N TRP A 198 2.42 -8.10 -0.72
CA TRP A 198 3.29 -7.77 -1.86
C TRP A 198 3.62 -8.99 -2.76
N CYS A 199 3.45 -10.23 -2.28
CA CYS A 199 3.92 -11.43 -3.01
C CYS A 199 3.05 -12.70 -2.92
N HIS A 200 1.88 -12.64 -2.29
CA HIS A 200 0.97 -13.78 -2.13
C HIS A 200 -0.48 -13.42 -2.48
N LYS A 201 -0.69 -12.61 -3.52
CA LYS A 201 -2.01 -12.14 -3.98
C LYS A 201 -2.90 -13.28 -4.46
N GLY A 202 -2.40 -14.15 -5.35
CA GLY A 202 -3.14 -15.32 -5.85
C GLY A 202 -3.48 -16.30 -4.73
N ARG A 203 -2.54 -16.50 -3.79
CA ARG A 203 -2.75 -17.28 -2.56
C ARG A 203 -3.82 -16.67 -1.65
N ARG A 204 -3.81 -15.35 -1.42
CA ARG A 204 -4.84 -14.63 -0.63
C ARG A 204 -6.23 -14.89 -1.22
N THR A 205 -6.37 -14.81 -2.55
CA THR A 205 -7.62 -15.11 -3.26
C THR A 205 -8.05 -16.57 -3.11
N CYS A 206 -7.11 -17.54 -3.18
CA CYS A 206 -7.41 -18.96 -2.97
C CYS A 206 -7.86 -19.26 -1.53
N LEU A 207 -7.22 -18.67 -0.52
CA LEU A 207 -7.60 -18.84 0.89
C LEU A 207 -8.96 -18.18 1.20
N LEU A 208 -9.26 -17.04 0.59
CA LEU A 208 -10.58 -16.40 0.64
C LEU A 208 -11.68 -17.25 -0.01
N ALA A 209 -11.37 -17.95 -1.10
CA ALA A 209 -12.32 -18.84 -1.78
C ALA A 209 -12.56 -20.13 -0.96
N ALA A 210 -11.50 -20.79 -0.51
CA ALA A 210 -11.59 -21.97 0.35
C ALA A 210 -12.33 -21.67 1.68
N GLY A 211 -12.19 -20.45 2.23
CA GLY A 211 -12.93 -19.98 3.40
C GLY A 211 -14.46 -19.87 3.20
N LYS A 212 -14.96 -20.00 1.96
CA LYS A 212 -16.40 -20.05 1.62
C LYS A 212 -16.97 -21.48 1.52
N ALA A 213 -16.13 -22.51 1.43
CA ALA A 213 -16.59 -23.90 1.38
C ALA A 213 -17.44 -24.37 2.61
N PRO A 214 -17.39 -23.77 3.83
CA PRO A 214 -18.34 -24.10 4.89
C PRO A 214 -19.80 -23.82 4.51
N LEU A 215 -20.06 -22.89 3.58
CA LEU A 215 -21.43 -22.52 3.17
C LEU A 215 -22.20 -23.70 2.52
N GLY A 216 -21.50 -24.68 1.95
CA GLY A 216 -22.12 -25.90 1.38
C GLY A 216 -22.22 -27.09 2.33
N PHE A 217 -21.58 -27.05 3.50
CA PHE A 217 -21.55 -28.17 4.47
C PHE A 217 -22.06 -27.80 5.88
N GLY A 218 -22.30 -26.52 6.15
CA GLY A 218 -22.67 -26.05 7.48
C GLY A 218 -21.53 -26.16 8.51
N PRO A 219 -21.85 -26.17 9.81
CA PRO A 219 -20.85 -26.02 10.89
C PRO A 219 -19.93 -27.24 11.09
N ASN A 220 -20.08 -28.30 10.30
CA ASN A 220 -19.29 -29.54 10.42
C ASN A 220 -17.99 -29.54 9.60
N PHE A 221 -17.79 -28.58 8.70
CA PHE A 221 -16.57 -28.47 7.89
C PHE A 221 -15.51 -27.62 8.58
N SER A 222 -14.29 -28.15 8.73
CA SER A 222 -13.23 -27.60 9.57
C SER A 222 -12.01 -27.14 8.76
N ILE A 223 -11.62 -25.86 8.93
CA ILE A 223 -10.50 -25.21 8.22
C ILE A 223 -9.46 -24.71 9.22
N ALA A 224 -8.17 -24.86 8.90
CA ALA A 224 -7.08 -24.26 9.67
C ALA A 224 -5.96 -23.68 8.78
N TYR A 225 -5.68 -22.39 8.92
CA TYR A 225 -4.67 -21.64 8.18
C TYR A 225 -3.50 -21.23 9.10
N TYR A 226 -2.37 -21.91 9.00
CA TYR A 226 -1.18 -21.64 9.80
C TYR A 226 -0.26 -20.64 9.08
N LEU A 227 -0.47 -19.36 9.34
CA LEU A 227 0.10 -18.25 8.57
C LEU A 227 1.41 -17.71 9.17
N ASN A 228 2.49 -17.71 8.40
CA ASN A 228 3.69 -16.93 8.73
C ASN A 228 3.60 -15.55 8.07
N ILE A 229 2.93 -14.64 8.76
CA ILE A 229 2.67 -13.24 8.38
C ILE A 229 3.55 -12.27 9.20
N VAL A 230 3.71 -11.02 8.75
CA VAL A 230 4.33 -9.96 9.55
C VAL A 230 3.30 -9.35 10.52
N PRO A 231 3.69 -8.85 11.71
CA PRO A 231 2.73 -8.37 12.71
C PRO A 231 1.77 -7.29 12.19
N GLN A 232 2.27 -6.36 11.37
CA GLN A 232 1.51 -5.24 10.80
C GLN A 232 0.41 -5.69 9.82
N GLU A 233 0.59 -6.82 9.14
CA GLU A 233 -0.43 -7.39 8.23
C GLU A 233 -1.45 -8.28 8.97
N LEU A 234 -1.22 -8.62 10.24
CA LEU A 234 -2.13 -9.46 11.04
C LEU A 234 -3.47 -8.75 11.29
N GLU A 235 -3.42 -7.43 11.54
CA GLU A 235 -4.59 -6.57 11.77
C GLU A 235 -5.34 -6.21 10.48
N THR A 236 -4.74 -6.46 9.30
CA THR A 236 -5.33 -6.21 7.97
C THR A 236 -5.68 -7.49 7.20
N LEU A 237 -5.66 -8.65 7.89
CA LEU A 237 -6.18 -9.90 7.36
C LEU A 237 -7.68 -9.80 7.07
N PRO A 238 -8.16 -10.22 5.88
CA PRO A 238 -9.59 -10.31 5.60
C PRO A 238 -10.29 -11.25 6.60
N ALA A 239 -11.49 -10.91 7.04
CA ALA A 239 -12.23 -11.69 8.05
C ALA A 239 -12.32 -13.20 7.71
N GLY A 240 -12.57 -13.55 6.44
CA GLY A 240 -12.63 -14.95 5.95
C GLY A 240 -11.29 -15.69 5.87
N ILE A 241 -10.16 -15.02 6.14
CA ILE A 241 -8.86 -15.65 6.41
C ILE A 241 -8.57 -15.61 7.92
N ALA A 242 -8.77 -14.45 8.57
CA ALA A 242 -8.53 -14.24 9.99
C ALA A 242 -9.29 -15.24 10.88
N MET A 243 -10.55 -15.53 10.55
CA MET A 243 -11.43 -16.48 11.26
C MET A 243 -10.83 -17.90 11.38
N TYR A 244 -10.07 -18.34 10.39
CA TYR A 244 -9.42 -19.67 10.37
C TYR A 244 -7.91 -19.59 10.62
N SER A 245 -7.39 -18.42 11.02
CA SER A 245 -5.96 -18.19 11.17
C SER A 245 -5.42 -18.67 12.51
N HIS A 246 -4.29 -19.38 12.46
CA HIS A 246 -3.56 -19.88 13.62
C HIS A 246 -2.09 -19.47 13.56
N ALA A 247 -1.48 -19.36 14.74
CA ALA A 247 -0.04 -19.09 14.87
C ALA A 247 0.80 -20.11 14.08
N PRO A 248 1.83 -19.67 13.33
CA PRO A 248 2.57 -20.50 12.39
C PRO A 248 3.27 -21.67 13.09
N LYS A 249 3.42 -22.78 12.37
CA LYS A 249 4.07 -24.01 12.84
C LYS A 249 5.35 -24.26 12.05
N PHE A 250 6.40 -24.65 12.77
CA PHE A 250 7.74 -24.87 12.25
C PHE A 250 8.22 -26.29 12.57
N GLY A 251 9.25 -26.76 11.85
CA GLY A 251 9.85 -28.09 12.02
C GLY A 251 8.85 -29.24 12.07
N LEU A 252 9.02 -30.18 13.01
CA LEU A 252 8.17 -31.37 13.10
C LEU A 252 6.68 -31.03 13.31
N ASN A 253 6.38 -29.91 13.97
CA ASN A 253 5.00 -29.44 14.15
C ASN A 253 4.37 -28.99 12.83
N MET A 254 5.16 -28.47 11.88
CA MET A 254 4.70 -28.15 10.52
C MET A 254 4.32 -29.43 9.77
N TYR A 255 5.17 -30.46 9.80
CA TYR A 255 4.87 -31.74 9.13
C TYR A 255 3.64 -32.44 9.72
N LYS A 256 3.49 -32.42 11.06
CA LYS A 256 2.26 -32.90 11.73
C LYS A 256 1.02 -32.11 11.31
N THR A 257 1.16 -30.78 11.17
CA THR A 257 0.07 -29.91 10.69
C THR A 257 -0.37 -30.24 9.27
N LEU A 258 0.57 -30.51 8.35
CA LEU A 258 0.23 -30.98 7.00
C LEU A 258 -0.50 -32.34 7.04
N LYS A 259 -0.05 -33.27 7.90
CA LYS A 259 -0.69 -34.58 8.04
C LYS A 259 -2.07 -34.52 8.70
N SER A 260 -2.31 -33.55 9.59
CA SER A 260 -3.59 -33.42 10.29
C SER A 260 -4.72 -32.82 9.43
N GLY A 261 -4.42 -32.32 8.23
CA GLY A 261 -5.44 -32.03 7.22
C GLY A 261 -5.90 -33.29 6.49
N ARG A 262 -7.21 -33.50 6.35
CA ARG A 262 -7.75 -34.49 5.40
C ARG A 262 -7.41 -34.11 3.96
N MET A 263 -7.37 -32.81 3.69
CA MET A 263 -6.87 -32.13 2.50
C MET A 263 -5.90 -31.02 2.90
N VAL A 264 -4.88 -30.79 2.08
CA VAL A 264 -3.93 -29.68 2.21
C VAL A 264 -3.99 -28.82 0.95
N LEU A 265 -4.28 -27.54 1.13
CA LEU A 265 -4.25 -26.54 0.08
C LEU A 265 -2.82 -25.98 -0.03
N ASN A 266 -2.27 -25.92 -1.24
CA ASN A 266 -0.96 -25.32 -1.51
C ASN A 266 -1.01 -24.43 -2.76
N PRO A 267 -1.52 -23.19 -2.69
CA PRO A 267 -1.58 -22.31 -3.85
C PRO A 267 -0.19 -21.83 -4.27
N VAL A 268 -0.05 -21.52 -5.57
CA VAL A 268 1.17 -20.99 -6.19
C VAL A 268 1.71 -19.75 -5.46
N CYS A 269 3.00 -19.48 -5.67
CA CYS A 269 3.78 -18.51 -4.91
C CYS A 269 4.22 -17.35 -5.82
N ASP A 270 3.44 -16.28 -5.84
CA ASP A 270 3.63 -15.13 -6.75
C ASP A 270 4.95 -14.35 -6.50
N ALA A 271 5.69 -14.68 -5.44
CA ALA A 271 6.92 -14.06 -4.97
C ALA A 271 8.15 -14.10 -5.90
N LEU A 272 8.00 -14.67 -7.10
CA LEU A 272 9.04 -14.75 -8.14
C LEU A 272 8.67 -14.00 -9.44
N GLY A 273 7.56 -13.26 -9.45
CA GLY A 273 7.13 -12.50 -10.62
C GLY A 273 6.60 -13.39 -11.74
N GLU A 274 7.04 -13.17 -12.97
CA GLU A 274 6.53 -13.84 -14.18
C GLU A 274 6.90 -15.34 -14.28
N ASP A 275 7.82 -15.85 -13.43
CA ASP A 275 8.16 -17.29 -13.31
C ASP A 275 7.23 -18.00 -12.29
N THR A 276 5.91 -17.88 -12.47
CA THR A 276 4.89 -18.45 -11.56
C THR A 276 4.84 -19.97 -11.57
N ASP A 277 5.23 -20.59 -12.68
CA ASP A 277 5.06 -22.02 -12.96
C ASP A 277 6.12 -22.91 -12.26
N HIS A 278 6.44 -22.65 -10.99
CA HIS A 278 7.46 -23.39 -10.24
C HIS A 278 6.88 -24.19 -9.06
N VAL A 279 7.38 -25.42 -8.90
CA VAL A 279 6.97 -26.33 -7.83
C VAL A 279 7.66 -25.95 -6.52
N ASN A 280 6.96 -25.24 -5.64
CA ASN A 280 7.46 -24.84 -4.32
C ASN A 280 7.71 -26.05 -3.38
N MET A 281 8.47 -25.82 -2.29
CA MET A 281 8.85 -26.84 -1.29
C MET A 281 7.66 -27.63 -0.72
N ARG A 282 6.53 -26.94 -0.51
CA ARG A 282 5.32 -27.49 0.13
C ARG A 282 4.68 -28.62 -0.68
N HIS A 283 4.93 -28.71 -1.99
CA HIS A 283 4.49 -29.84 -2.80
C HIS A 283 5.13 -31.17 -2.34
N PHE A 284 6.44 -31.17 -2.10
CA PHE A 284 7.18 -32.34 -1.62
C PHE A 284 6.87 -32.64 -0.15
N GLU A 285 6.71 -31.61 0.67
CA GLU A 285 6.40 -31.78 2.10
C GLU A 285 5.00 -32.35 2.32
N THR A 286 4.00 -31.91 1.54
CA THR A 286 2.62 -32.40 1.62
C THR A 286 2.48 -33.83 1.10
N THR A 287 3.07 -34.13 -0.06
CA THR A 287 3.05 -35.47 -0.64
C THR A 287 3.89 -36.45 0.20
N GLY A 288 5.05 -36.02 0.68
CA GLY A 288 5.97 -36.85 1.47
C GLY A 288 5.42 -37.31 2.82
N VAL A 289 4.61 -36.50 3.52
CA VAL A 289 3.87 -36.96 4.71
C VAL A 289 2.66 -37.84 4.37
N GLY A 290 2.25 -37.92 3.09
CA GLY A 290 1.05 -38.62 2.64
C GLY A 290 -0.23 -37.91 3.08
N ALA A 291 -0.32 -36.61 2.80
CA ALA A 291 -1.57 -35.85 2.82
C ALA A 291 -2.07 -35.63 1.38
N PHE A 292 -3.38 -35.48 1.21
CA PHE A 292 -3.94 -35.15 -0.11
C PHE A 292 -3.65 -33.68 -0.43
N MET A 293 -2.99 -33.42 -1.57
CA MET A 293 -2.68 -32.05 -2.00
C MET A 293 -3.64 -31.56 -3.07
N LEU A 294 -4.13 -30.34 -2.88
CA LEU A 294 -4.86 -29.53 -3.85
C LEU A 294 -4.04 -28.25 -4.15
N THR A 295 -3.64 -28.04 -5.40
CA THR A 295 -2.78 -26.92 -5.84
C THR A 295 -3.31 -26.28 -7.14
N ASN A 296 -2.80 -25.12 -7.56
CA ASN A 296 -3.16 -24.55 -8.85
C ASN A 296 -2.66 -25.44 -10.00
N HIS A 297 -3.40 -25.49 -11.11
CA HIS A 297 -2.94 -26.08 -12.35
C HIS A 297 -1.96 -25.14 -13.05
N HIS A 298 -0.80 -25.66 -13.48
CA HIS A 298 0.21 -24.92 -14.23
C HIS A 298 1.08 -25.91 -15.03
N GLN A 299 1.76 -25.51 -16.11
CA GLN A 299 2.31 -26.49 -17.06
C GLN A 299 3.35 -27.42 -16.42
N HIS A 300 4.20 -26.87 -15.53
CA HIS A 300 5.31 -27.62 -14.95
C HIS A 300 4.94 -28.50 -13.75
N ILE A 301 3.75 -28.40 -13.14
CA ILE A 301 3.38 -29.35 -12.05
C ILE A 301 3.27 -30.79 -12.57
N LEU A 302 2.87 -30.94 -13.84
CA LEU A 302 2.69 -32.24 -14.50
C LEU A 302 4.03 -32.93 -14.84
N GLU A 303 5.15 -32.20 -14.83
CA GLU A 303 6.50 -32.78 -14.88
C GLU A 303 6.82 -33.55 -13.57
N TYR A 304 6.20 -33.15 -12.45
CA TYR A 304 6.46 -33.69 -11.12
C TYR A 304 5.42 -34.70 -10.65
N PHE A 305 4.13 -34.40 -10.80
CA PHE A 305 3.05 -35.23 -10.25
C PHE A 305 1.88 -35.35 -11.24
N LYS A 306 1.29 -36.54 -11.32
CA LYS A 306 0.12 -36.79 -12.16
C LYS A 306 -1.17 -36.29 -11.48
N GLN A 307 -1.86 -35.33 -12.10
CA GLN A 307 -3.19 -34.90 -11.69
C GLN A 307 -4.19 -36.08 -11.65
N GLY A 308 -5.10 -36.09 -10.67
CA GLY A 308 -6.10 -37.15 -10.44
C GLY A 308 -5.51 -38.48 -9.96
N VAL A 309 -4.18 -38.62 -9.92
CA VAL A 309 -3.49 -39.88 -9.59
C VAL A 309 -2.58 -39.72 -8.38
N GLU A 310 -1.69 -38.75 -8.39
CA GLU A 310 -0.67 -38.50 -7.35
C GLU A 310 -0.95 -37.21 -6.56
N ILE A 311 -1.60 -36.22 -7.19
CA ILE A 311 -2.11 -34.96 -6.62
C ILE A 311 -3.42 -34.57 -7.31
N GLU A 312 -4.09 -33.51 -6.85
CA GLU A 312 -5.13 -32.83 -7.63
C GLU A 312 -4.79 -31.34 -7.88
N THR A 313 -5.27 -30.78 -8.99
CA THR A 313 -5.08 -29.38 -9.35
C THR A 313 -6.40 -28.67 -9.70
N PHE A 314 -6.46 -27.34 -9.55
CA PHE A 314 -7.59 -26.49 -9.96
C PHE A 314 -7.14 -25.33 -10.84
N GLN A 315 -7.94 -24.95 -11.83
CA GLN A 315 -7.72 -23.81 -12.73
C GLN A 315 -8.09 -22.50 -12.05
N ASP A 316 -9.21 -22.45 -11.31
CA ASP A 316 -9.75 -21.25 -10.69
C ASP A 316 -10.31 -21.45 -9.27
N THR A 317 -10.76 -20.37 -8.65
CA THR A 317 -11.27 -20.34 -7.28
C THR A 317 -12.67 -20.94 -7.09
N LYS A 318 -13.42 -21.15 -8.18
CA LYS A 318 -14.69 -21.87 -8.17
C LYS A 318 -14.41 -23.37 -8.20
N GLU A 319 -13.58 -23.84 -9.13
CA GLU A 319 -13.17 -25.25 -9.21
C GLU A 319 -12.45 -25.71 -7.92
N LEU A 320 -11.67 -24.83 -7.29
CA LEU A 320 -11.11 -25.05 -5.94
C LEU A 320 -12.19 -25.43 -4.92
N VAL A 321 -13.28 -24.66 -4.85
CA VAL A 321 -14.38 -24.91 -3.90
C VAL A 321 -15.15 -26.17 -4.29
N GLU A 322 -15.47 -26.37 -5.57
CA GLU A 322 -16.11 -27.58 -6.08
C GLU A 322 -15.29 -28.85 -5.78
N LYS A 323 -13.96 -28.79 -5.91
CA LYS A 323 -13.05 -29.90 -5.56
C LYS A 323 -12.87 -30.09 -4.05
N ILE A 324 -12.97 -29.03 -3.24
CA ILE A 324 -13.11 -29.18 -1.78
C ILE A 324 -14.38 -29.96 -1.46
N HIS A 325 -15.53 -29.61 -2.05
CA HIS A 325 -16.77 -30.36 -1.83
C HIS A 325 -16.64 -31.83 -2.27
N TYR A 326 -16.22 -32.08 -3.52
CA TYR A 326 -16.10 -33.42 -4.07
C TYR A 326 -15.20 -34.34 -3.24
N TYR A 327 -13.97 -33.90 -2.91
CA TYR A 327 -12.99 -34.77 -2.26
C TYR A 327 -13.22 -34.97 -0.75
N LEU A 328 -14.13 -34.25 -0.10
CA LEU A 328 -14.58 -34.62 1.26
C LEU A 328 -15.49 -35.85 1.23
N GLU A 329 -16.45 -35.87 0.31
CA GLU A 329 -17.39 -36.98 0.12
C GLU A 329 -16.67 -38.22 -0.47
N HIS A 330 -15.80 -38.01 -1.46
CA HIS A 330 -15.05 -39.06 -2.16
C HIS A 330 -13.79 -39.51 -1.39
N SER A 331 -13.98 -39.87 -0.11
CA SER A 331 -12.87 -40.02 0.85
C SER A 331 -11.90 -41.16 0.54
N GLU A 332 -12.32 -42.26 -0.10
CA GLU A 332 -11.41 -43.35 -0.52
C GLU A 332 -10.57 -42.97 -1.75
N GLU A 333 -11.14 -42.22 -2.69
CA GLU A 333 -10.40 -41.67 -3.83
C GLU A 333 -9.33 -40.70 -3.34
N ARG A 334 -9.71 -39.79 -2.43
CA ARG A 334 -8.80 -38.85 -1.75
C ARG A 334 -7.62 -39.58 -1.07
N LYS A 335 -7.89 -40.65 -0.31
CA LYS A 335 -6.86 -41.50 0.33
C LYS A 335 -5.96 -42.18 -0.70
N ALA A 336 -6.52 -42.70 -1.79
CA ALA A 336 -5.76 -43.36 -2.85
C ALA A 336 -4.82 -42.40 -3.58
N ILE A 337 -5.26 -41.16 -3.85
CA ILE A 337 -4.42 -40.10 -4.42
C ILE A 337 -3.30 -39.73 -3.45
N ALA A 338 -3.62 -39.45 -2.18
CA ALA A 338 -2.62 -39.11 -1.15
C ALA A 338 -1.52 -40.18 -0.99
N ARG A 339 -1.91 -41.47 -1.02
CA ARG A 339 -0.96 -42.59 -0.93
C ARG A 339 -0.03 -42.65 -2.15
N ARG A 340 -0.57 -42.54 -3.37
CA ARG A 340 0.24 -42.55 -4.60
C ARG A 340 1.15 -41.31 -4.71
N GLY A 341 0.70 -40.16 -4.21
CA GLY A 341 1.55 -38.97 -4.02
C GLY A 341 2.72 -39.23 -3.09
N GLN A 342 2.52 -39.94 -1.98
CA GLN A 342 3.58 -40.33 -1.06
C GLN A 342 4.54 -41.36 -1.67
N GLU A 343 4.02 -42.40 -2.32
CA GLU A 343 4.80 -43.39 -3.08
C GLU A 343 5.68 -42.70 -4.13
N ARG A 344 5.15 -41.72 -4.86
CA ARG A 344 5.90 -40.90 -5.84
C ARG A 344 6.97 -40.05 -5.16
N CYS A 345 6.63 -39.38 -4.06
CA CYS A 345 7.53 -38.48 -3.35
C CYS A 345 8.74 -39.22 -2.76
N LEU A 346 8.51 -40.33 -2.03
CA LEU A 346 9.59 -41.08 -1.39
C LEU A 346 10.50 -41.79 -2.40
N ARG A 347 9.97 -42.20 -3.56
CA ARG A 347 10.74 -42.87 -4.63
C ARG A 347 11.62 -41.91 -5.42
N ASP A 348 11.05 -40.83 -5.95
CA ASP A 348 11.73 -39.95 -6.93
C ASP A 348 12.24 -38.64 -6.31
N TYR A 349 11.70 -38.26 -5.14
CA TYR A 349 11.91 -36.99 -4.47
C TYR A 349 12.31 -37.12 -3.00
N SER A 350 12.91 -38.23 -2.57
CA SER A 350 13.54 -38.36 -1.24
C SER A 350 14.87 -37.61 -1.17
N ILE A 351 15.26 -37.15 0.03
CA ILE A 351 16.55 -36.46 0.23
C ILE A 351 17.74 -37.42 0.09
N SER A 352 17.59 -38.73 0.37
CA SER A 352 18.60 -39.74 -0.02
C SER A 352 18.84 -39.75 -1.55
N GLN A 353 17.77 -39.68 -2.36
CA GLN A 353 17.90 -39.65 -3.82
C GLN A 353 18.53 -38.35 -4.31
N ARG A 354 18.19 -37.21 -3.70
CA ARG A 354 18.84 -35.91 -3.99
C ARG A 354 20.32 -35.89 -3.60
N ALA A 355 20.71 -36.49 -2.47
CA ALA A 355 22.13 -36.63 -2.10
C ALA A 355 22.90 -37.48 -3.13
N ALA A 356 22.30 -38.58 -3.62
CA ALA A 356 22.89 -39.42 -4.67
C ALA A 356 22.97 -38.70 -6.05
N GLU A 357 22.02 -37.83 -6.36
CA GLU A 357 22.03 -36.96 -7.55
C GLU A 357 23.12 -35.87 -7.44
N PHE A 358 23.20 -35.19 -6.30
CA PHE A 358 24.21 -34.16 -6.05
C PHE A 358 25.64 -34.73 -6.01
N HIS A 359 25.83 -35.95 -5.49
CA HIS A 359 27.10 -36.68 -5.59
C HIS A 359 27.56 -36.85 -7.05
N LYS A 360 26.66 -37.20 -7.97
CA LYS A 360 26.96 -37.30 -9.41
C LYS A 360 27.32 -35.94 -10.02
N ILE A 361 26.65 -34.87 -9.61
CA ILE A 361 26.98 -33.49 -10.01
C ILE A 361 28.39 -33.12 -9.51
N ILE A 362 28.70 -33.37 -8.23
CA ILE A 362 30.04 -33.16 -7.65
C ILE A 362 31.11 -33.93 -8.43
N GLN A 363 30.92 -35.23 -8.68
CA GLN A 363 31.86 -36.05 -9.45
C GLN A 363 32.12 -35.46 -10.84
N LYS A 364 31.06 -35.09 -11.57
CA LYS A 364 31.11 -34.45 -12.90
C LYS A 364 31.91 -33.13 -12.89
N LYS A 365 31.80 -32.31 -11.84
CA LYS A 365 32.59 -31.07 -11.68
C LYS A 365 34.06 -31.36 -11.34
N ILE A 366 34.32 -32.26 -10.38
CA ILE A 366 35.68 -32.60 -9.93
C ILE A 366 36.49 -33.30 -11.02
N LEU A 367 35.89 -34.21 -11.77
CA LEU A 367 36.56 -34.90 -12.88
C LEU A 367 36.98 -33.91 -13.98
N LYS A 368 36.09 -32.96 -14.34
CA LYS A 368 36.46 -31.85 -15.26
C LYS A 368 37.61 -30.97 -14.74
N LYS A 369 37.77 -30.86 -13.41
CA LYS A 369 38.84 -30.09 -12.75
C LYS A 369 40.17 -30.88 -12.64
N LYS A 370 40.19 -32.17 -13.01
CA LYS A 370 41.37 -33.06 -12.99
C LYS A 370 41.94 -33.42 -14.37
N SER A 371 41.26 -33.12 -15.47
CA SER A 371 41.82 -33.30 -16.83
C SER A 371 42.83 -32.20 -17.17
N PRO A 372 44.08 -32.51 -17.57
CA PRO A 372 45.03 -31.52 -18.06
C PRO A 372 44.57 -30.84 -19.36
N ALA A 373 44.98 -29.60 -19.58
CA ALA A 373 44.60 -28.83 -20.76
C ALA A 373 45.41 -29.24 -22.01
N SER A 374 44.90 -30.20 -22.80
CA SER A 374 45.44 -30.54 -24.11
C SER A 374 45.15 -29.47 -25.16
N HIS A 375 46.09 -29.20 -26.06
CA HIS A 375 45.99 -28.17 -27.11
C HIS A 375 44.86 -28.40 -28.14
N LYS A 376 44.41 -27.31 -28.77
CA LYS A 376 43.53 -27.33 -29.96
C LYS A 376 44.25 -27.91 -31.18
N PRO A 377 43.50 -28.48 -32.13
CA PRO A 377 43.54 -27.96 -33.50
C PRO A 377 42.19 -27.37 -33.98
N ARG A 378 42.18 -26.78 -35.18
CA ARG A 378 40.98 -26.36 -35.93
C ARG A 378 40.45 -27.53 -36.79
N SER A 379 39.14 -27.48 -37.11
CA SER A 379 38.49 -28.12 -38.29
C SER A 379 38.52 -29.67 -38.36
N SER A 380 37.54 -30.37 -38.96
CA SER A 380 36.37 -29.97 -39.77
C SER A 380 35.42 -31.16 -39.99
N ILE A 381 34.12 -30.90 -40.22
CA ILE A 381 33.13 -31.76 -40.96
C ILE A 381 32.90 -33.16 -40.34
N GLY A 382 31.68 -33.61 -39.98
CA GLY A 382 30.36 -33.52 -40.64
C GLY A 382 29.85 -34.97 -40.85
N THR A 383 28.64 -35.32 -41.31
CA THR A 383 27.32 -34.67 -41.50
C THR A 383 26.26 -35.78 -41.24
N ALA A 384 24.94 -35.64 -41.19
CA ALA A 384 23.92 -34.60 -41.47
C ALA A 384 22.78 -34.81 -40.42
N TYR A 385 21.54 -34.30 -40.44
CA TYR A 385 20.64 -33.57 -41.38
C TYR A 385 20.38 -32.15 -40.82
N LYS A 386 19.99 -31.09 -41.56
CA LYS A 386 18.91 -30.83 -42.56
C LYS A 386 17.50 -30.75 -41.93
N SER A 387 16.66 -29.76 -42.23
CA SER A 387 16.74 -28.62 -43.20
C SER A 387 15.59 -27.63 -42.90
N SER A 388 15.55 -26.35 -43.33
CA SER A 388 16.51 -25.49 -44.06
C SER A 388 16.04 -24.03 -44.04
N GLU A 389 16.97 -23.08 -43.99
CA GLU A 389 16.75 -21.68 -44.44
C GLU A 389 17.43 -21.44 -45.79
N GLN A 390 16.97 -20.46 -46.56
CA GLN A 390 17.65 -19.94 -47.75
C GLN A 390 17.66 -18.41 -47.75
N SER A 391 18.85 -17.84 -47.61
CA SER A 391 19.12 -16.43 -47.86
C SER A 391 19.43 -16.20 -49.35
N LEU A 392 18.77 -15.23 -49.97
CA LEU A 392 19.21 -14.64 -51.25
C LEU A 392 19.38 -13.14 -51.09
N SER A 393 20.52 -12.63 -51.55
CA SER A 393 20.92 -11.23 -51.44
C SER A 393 20.11 -10.31 -52.36
N ARG A 394 19.66 -9.17 -51.83
CA ARG A 394 19.39 -7.96 -52.61
C ARG A 394 19.98 -6.74 -51.93
N GLN A 395 20.33 -5.74 -52.73
CA GLN A 395 20.96 -4.50 -52.29
C GLN A 395 19.92 -3.61 -51.60
N GLU A 396 20.30 -2.96 -50.50
CA GLU A 396 19.60 -1.78 -50.00
C GLU A 396 19.96 -0.59 -50.90
N PRO A 397 19.00 0.21 -51.37
CA PRO A 397 19.28 1.40 -52.17
C PRO A 397 19.68 2.58 -51.27
N GLU A 398 20.62 3.41 -51.75
CA GLU A 398 20.92 4.71 -51.14
C GLU A 398 19.69 5.62 -51.21
N LEU A 399 18.91 5.69 -50.13
CA LEU A 399 17.85 6.68 -49.97
C LEU A 399 18.48 8.05 -49.71
N LYS A 400 18.82 8.74 -50.80
CA LYS A 400 19.24 10.15 -50.77
C LYS A 400 18.13 11.00 -50.16
N ILE A 401 18.34 11.40 -48.90
CA ILE A 401 17.55 12.46 -48.27
C ILE A 401 17.86 13.75 -49.04
N THR A 402 16.94 14.15 -49.91
CA THR A 402 16.97 15.49 -50.51
C THR A 402 16.64 16.51 -49.44
N GLU A 403 17.58 17.39 -49.11
CA GLU A 403 17.35 18.52 -48.20
C GLU A 403 16.31 19.49 -48.79
N THR A 404 15.04 19.28 -48.45
CA THR A 404 13.98 20.29 -48.65
C THR A 404 14.23 21.44 -47.68
N LYS A 405 14.70 22.57 -48.21
CA LYS A 405 15.05 23.79 -47.46
C LYS A 405 13.82 24.50 -46.87
N ASP A 406 13.20 23.92 -45.85
CA ASP A 406 12.09 24.51 -45.07
C ASP A 406 12.16 24.14 -43.56
N SER A 407 13.36 23.81 -43.05
CA SER A 407 13.60 23.53 -41.62
C SER A 407 13.67 24.79 -40.74
N ASP A 408 13.90 25.95 -41.34
CA ASP A 408 14.29 27.19 -40.65
C ASP A 408 13.08 27.98 -40.10
N ASN A 409 12.30 27.35 -39.22
CA ASN A 409 11.39 28.04 -38.31
C ASN A 409 11.07 27.21 -37.05
N PHE A 410 12.10 27.00 -36.23
CA PHE A 410 11.96 26.72 -34.80
C PHE A 410 12.76 27.78 -34.02
N PRO A 411 12.18 28.48 -33.04
CA PRO A 411 12.90 29.49 -32.26
C PRO A 411 13.96 28.82 -31.37
N ALA A 412 15.21 28.84 -31.82
CA ALA A 412 16.30 28.18 -31.12
C ALA A 412 16.75 29.01 -29.91
N GLN A 413 16.34 28.60 -28.70
CA GLN A 413 17.11 28.94 -27.50
C GLN A 413 18.52 28.35 -27.67
N LYS A 414 19.51 29.25 -27.77
CA LYS A 414 20.92 28.87 -27.90
C LYS A 414 21.47 28.38 -26.57
N PHE A 415 21.36 27.08 -26.33
CA PHE A 415 22.15 26.41 -25.29
C PHE A 415 23.60 26.24 -25.80
N PRO A 416 24.62 26.58 -24.99
CA PRO A 416 26.02 26.41 -25.40
C PRO A 416 26.37 24.92 -25.52
N GLY A 417 27.01 24.53 -26.62
CA GLY A 417 27.46 23.16 -26.84
C GLY A 417 28.61 22.81 -25.89
N VAL A 418 28.33 22.02 -24.86
CA VAL A 418 29.35 21.53 -23.92
C VAL A 418 29.99 20.25 -24.47
N THR A 419 31.32 20.27 -24.62
CA THR A 419 32.10 19.10 -25.00
C THR A 419 32.19 18.09 -23.85
N PHE A 420 32.15 16.79 -24.18
CA PHE A 420 32.40 15.72 -23.21
C PHE A 420 33.85 15.82 -22.69
N GLY A 421 34.05 16.40 -21.50
CA GLY A 421 35.38 16.88 -21.11
C GLY A 421 35.69 17.09 -19.62
N ARG A 422 34.86 16.63 -18.68
CA ARG A 422 35.18 16.46 -17.24
C ARG A 422 34.04 15.73 -16.52
N LYS A 423 34.33 15.00 -15.43
CA LYS A 423 33.31 14.65 -14.43
C LYS A 423 32.79 15.95 -13.81
N ALA A 424 31.49 16.01 -13.50
CA ALA A 424 30.98 16.98 -12.54
C ALA A 424 31.56 16.68 -11.14
N GLU A 425 31.59 17.68 -10.26
CA GLU A 425 31.96 17.47 -8.86
C GLU A 425 30.84 16.72 -8.13
N GLU A 426 31.21 15.84 -7.21
CA GLU A 426 30.31 14.88 -6.56
C GLU A 426 29.46 15.54 -5.47
N LEU A 427 28.36 16.19 -5.89
CA LEU A 427 27.38 16.81 -4.98
C LEU A 427 26.44 15.77 -4.36
N LYS A 428 26.19 15.89 -3.05
CA LYS A 428 25.18 15.13 -2.31
C LYS A 428 23.82 15.82 -2.35
N ILE A 429 22.77 15.08 -2.65
CA ILE A 429 21.45 15.66 -2.93
C ILE A 429 20.38 15.07 -2.01
N LEU A 430 19.65 15.93 -1.29
CA LEU A 430 18.50 15.54 -0.48
C LEU A 430 17.20 15.92 -1.21
N HIS A 431 16.42 14.93 -1.62
CA HIS A 431 15.10 15.11 -2.21
C HIS A 431 14.02 15.11 -1.12
N LEU A 432 13.07 16.04 -1.15
CA LEU A 432 11.88 16.05 -0.27
C LEU A 432 10.60 15.88 -1.11
N ASN A 433 9.80 14.86 -0.83
CA ASN A 433 8.50 14.62 -1.49
C ASN A 433 7.53 13.86 -0.56
N THR A 434 6.22 14.14 -0.55
CA THR A 434 5.28 13.54 0.42
C THR A 434 5.19 12.01 0.29
N TYR A 435 5.26 11.47 -0.94
CA TYR A 435 5.20 10.04 -1.24
C TYR A 435 6.32 9.61 -2.21
N ASP A 436 6.60 8.32 -2.34
CA ASP A 436 7.39 7.74 -3.44
C ASP A 436 6.50 7.03 -4.50
N PHE A 437 5.18 7.10 -4.36
CA PHE A 437 4.17 6.50 -5.25
C PHE A 437 3.17 7.53 -5.81
N GLY A 438 2.61 7.23 -6.99
CA GLY A 438 1.70 8.13 -7.73
C GLY A 438 2.43 9.08 -8.69
N GLY A 439 1.68 9.85 -9.50
CA GLY A 439 2.21 10.56 -10.67
C GLY A 439 3.34 11.56 -10.37
N ALA A 440 3.13 12.48 -9.44
CA ALA A 440 4.14 13.48 -9.05
C ALA A 440 5.36 12.83 -8.38
N ALA A 441 5.15 11.82 -7.54
CA ALA A 441 6.24 11.07 -6.91
C ALA A 441 7.07 10.27 -7.92
N LYS A 442 6.44 9.69 -8.95
CA LYS A 442 7.14 9.01 -10.06
C LYS A 442 8.06 9.96 -10.81
N ALA A 443 7.65 11.22 -11.00
CA ALA A 443 8.51 12.27 -11.58
C ALA A 443 9.69 12.63 -10.66
N ALA A 444 9.44 12.78 -9.36
CA ALA A 444 10.49 13.04 -8.36
C ALA A 444 11.50 11.88 -8.26
N PHE A 445 11.02 10.64 -8.26
CA PHE A 445 11.82 9.42 -8.19
C PHE A 445 12.67 9.20 -9.46
N ARG A 446 12.12 9.46 -10.65
CA ARG A 446 12.88 9.40 -11.93
C ARG A 446 14.07 10.37 -11.92
N LEU A 447 13.92 11.59 -11.38
CA LEU A 447 15.03 12.53 -11.24
C LEU A 447 16.06 12.08 -10.20
N PHE A 448 15.59 11.66 -9.02
CA PHE A 448 16.42 11.14 -7.92
C PHE A 448 17.31 9.97 -8.35
N ASP A 449 16.71 8.97 -8.99
CA ASP A 449 17.44 7.80 -9.49
C ASP A 449 18.34 8.16 -10.69
N GLY A 450 17.93 9.11 -11.53
CA GLY A 450 18.77 9.67 -12.60
C GLY A 450 20.04 10.35 -12.09
N LEU A 451 19.93 11.20 -11.05
CA LEU A 451 21.06 11.87 -10.41
C LEU A 451 21.98 10.86 -9.70
N ARG A 452 21.41 9.88 -9.00
CA ARG A 452 22.16 8.76 -8.42
C ARG A 452 22.93 7.98 -9.50
N LYS A 453 22.35 7.81 -10.69
CA LYS A 453 22.98 7.13 -11.84
C LYS A 453 24.06 7.96 -12.56
N SER A 454 24.01 9.29 -12.57
CA SER A 454 25.12 10.12 -13.11
C SER A 454 26.29 10.26 -12.13
N GLY A 455 26.06 9.96 -10.84
CA GLY A 455 27.09 9.82 -9.82
C GLY A 455 26.95 10.75 -8.62
N HIS A 456 25.79 11.40 -8.45
CA HIS A 456 25.49 12.22 -7.28
C HIS A 456 24.88 11.37 -6.14
N PRO A 457 25.54 11.24 -4.98
CA PRO A 457 24.98 10.49 -3.85
C PRO A 457 23.68 11.16 -3.38
N SER A 458 22.55 10.49 -3.59
CA SER A 458 21.23 11.06 -3.37
C SER A 458 20.46 10.30 -2.30
N LYS A 459 19.70 11.01 -1.45
CA LYS A 459 18.68 10.44 -0.56
C LYS A 459 17.33 11.11 -0.82
N MET A 460 16.23 10.39 -0.63
CA MET A 460 14.88 10.95 -0.71
C MET A 460 14.15 10.78 0.62
N LEU A 461 13.77 11.88 1.26
CA LEU A 461 12.93 11.89 2.45
C LEU A 461 11.45 11.98 2.05
N VAL A 462 10.61 11.10 2.61
CA VAL A 462 9.17 11.06 2.37
C VAL A 462 8.32 10.99 3.63
N ARG A 463 7.05 11.41 3.55
CA ARG A 463 6.07 11.19 4.63
C ARG A 463 5.63 9.72 4.69
N LYS A 464 5.32 9.12 3.53
CA LYS A 464 5.01 7.69 3.43
C LYS A 464 5.81 7.05 2.30
N LYS A 465 6.38 5.88 2.60
CA LYS A 465 7.20 5.06 1.71
C LYS A 465 6.42 3.82 1.28
N GLN A 466 6.49 3.48 -0.01
CA GLN A 466 5.97 2.26 -0.61
C GLN A 466 7.06 1.50 -1.39
N SER A 467 8.12 2.18 -1.84
CA SER A 467 9.27 1.55 -2.49
C SER A 467 10.12 0.76 -1.50
N SER A 468 10.87 -0.21 -2.01
CA SER A 468 11.88 -0.96 -1.25
C SER A 468 13.31 -0.39 -1.38
N ASP A 469 13.47 0.80 -1.97
CA ASP A 469 14.77 1.43 -2.17
C ASP A 469 15.34 1.90 -0.81
N PRO A 470 16.59 1.56 -0.43
CA PRO A 470 17.15 1.95 0.85
C PRO A 470 17.55 3.44 0.94
N ASP A 471 17.71 4.12 -0.20
CA ASP A 471 18.05 5.55 -0.25
C ASP A 471 16.79 6.45 -0.17
N VAL A 472 15.60 5.85 -0.28
CA VAL A 472 14.31 6.46 0.11
C VAL A 472 14.07 6.19 1.59
N ILE A 473 13.70 7.20 2.37
CA ILE A 473 13.59 7.12 3.83
C ILE A 473 12.32 7.85 4.27
N SER A 474 11.51 7.23 5.12
CA SER A 474 10.30 7.85 5.68
C SER A 474 10.57 8.56 7.01
N LEU A 475 9.66 9.46 7.40
CA LEU A 475 9.63 10.00 8.76
C LEU A 475 9.47 8.89 9.83
N GLU A 476 8.77 7.80 9.52
CA GLU A 476 8.61 6.65 10.41
C GLU A 476 9.94 5.89 10.60
N ASP A 477 10.72 5.70 9.52
CA ASP A 477 12.07 5.14 9.60
C ASP A 477 12.95 5.97 10.55
N ILE A 478 12.90 7.31 10.47
CA ILE A 478 13.68 8.21 11.35
C ILE A 478 13.18 8.15 12.79
N ARG A 479 11.86 8.17 13.02
CA ARG A 479 11.25 8.04 14.35
C ARG A 479 11.64 6.71 15.02
N SER A 480 11.87 5.65 14.25
CA SER A 480 12.38 4.36 14.76
C SER A 480 13.84 4.42 15.23
N MET A 481 14.64 5.38 14.72
CA MET A 481 16.05 5.59 15.10
C MET A 481 16.21 6.47 16.34
N LEU A 482 15.13 7.08 16.84
CA LEU A 482 15.14 7.96 18.01
C LEU A 482 14.65 7.25 19.28
N PRO A 483 15.26 7.49 20.45
CA PRO A 483 14.75 6.99 21.72
C PRO A 483 13.37 7.58 21.99
N HIS A 484 12.39 6.73 22.28
CA HIS A 484 10.96 7.07 22.23
C HIS A 484 10.57 8.29 23.09
N LYS A 485 10.30 9.40 22.42
CA LYS A 485 9.30 10.39 22.85
C LYS A 485 8.11 10.26 21.90
N LYS A 486 6.89 10.17 22.44
CA LYS A 486 5.67 10.33 21.65
C LYS A 486 5.32 11.81 21.57
N THR A 487 5.48 12.39 20.39
CA THR A 487 4.90 13.67 20.00
C THR A 487 3.72 13.35 19.07
N ASP A 488 2.49 13.63 19.53
CA ASP A 488 1.30 13.36 18.73
C ASP A 488 1.14 14.46 17.68
N SER A 489 1.25 14.09 16.40
CA SER A 489 1.20 15.04 15.29
C SER A 489 -0.22 15.61 15.11
N HIS A 490 -0.49 16.75 15.74
CA HIS A 490 -1.77 17.45 15.71
C HIS A 490 -2.18 17.92 14.30
N LEU A 491 -2.92 17.08 13.59
CA LEU A 491 -3.68 17.51 12.40
C LEU A 491 -4.92 18.29 12.84
N LEU A 492 -4.79 19.62 12.91
CA LEU A 492 -5.87 20.55 13.24
C LEU A 492 -7.12 20.30 12.37
N PRO A 493 -8.31 20.06 12.95
CA PRO A 493 -9.54 19.80 12.21
C PRO A 493 -10.18 21.10 11.67
N TYR A 494 -9.40 21.94 10.97
CA TYR A 494 -9.96 23.05 10.20
C TYR A 494 -10.44 22.56 8.82
N GLN A 495 -11.60 21.91 8.82
CA GLN A 495 -12.34 21.61 7.59
C GLN A 495 -13.59 22.49 7.48
N LYS A 496 -13.37 23.77 7.14
CA LYS A 496 -14.24 24.34 6.11
C LYS A 496 -14.11 23.45 4.87
N GLN A 497 -15.23 23.09 4.26
CA GLN A 497 -15.24 22.34 3.02
C GLN A 497 -14.62 23.23 1.93
N SER A 498 -13.42 22.87 1.48
CA SER A 498 -12.74 23.54 0.38
C SER A 498 -13.27 23.00 -0.95
N ASP A 499 -13.39 23.87 -1.95
CA ASP A 499 -13.82 23.49 -3.30
C ASP A 499 -12.92 22.36 -3.85
N PRO A 500 -13.49 21.19 -4.21
CA PRO A 500 -12.70 20.04 -4.65
C PRO A 500 -12.00 20.28 -5.98
N ASP A 501 -12.44 21.23 -6.82
CA ASP A 501 -11.76 21.53 -8.09
C ASP A 501 -10.40 22.22 -7.88
N TYR A 502 -10.20 22.91 -6.75
CA TYR A 502 -8.97 23.65 -6.44
C TYR A 502 -7.92 22.83 -5.67
N TYR A 503 -8.30 21.65 -5.16
CA TYR A 503 -7.41 20.71 -4.45
C TYR A 503 -6.56 21.41 -3.36
N PHE A 504 -7.23 21.97 -2.34
CA PHE A 504 -6.60 22.75 -1.27
C PHE A 504 -5.86 21.87 -0.24
N PHE A 505 -4.70 21.35 -0.66
CA PHE A 505 -3.87 20.39 0.07
C PHE A 505 -2.76 21.04 0.91
N ASP A 506 -2.25 22.21 0.52
CA ASP A 506 -1.27 22.93 1.32
C ASP A 506 -1.96 23.84 2.34
N ARG A 507 -1.95 23.35 3.58
CA ARG A 507 -2.55 23.97 4.75
C ARG A 507 -1.48 24.44 5.76
N ASN A 508 -0.25 24.66 5.31
CA ASN A 508 0.91 25.04 6.14
C ASN A 508 1.25 24.02 7.27
N ILE A 509 0.79 22.78 7.13
CA ILE A 509 0.94 21.71 8.13
C ILE A 509 2.35 21.10 8.04
N SER A 510 3.13 21.25 9.11
CA SER A 510 4.29 20.40 9.43
C SER A 510 3.83 19.18 10.27
N LEU A 511 4.65 18.13 10.32
CA LEU A 511 4.31 16.85 10.99
C LEU A 511 5.34 16.37 12.02
N ASP A 512 6.50 17.00 12.11
CA ASP A 512 7.57 16.66 13.05
C ASP A 512 8.18 17.93 13.64
N GLU A 513 8.46 17.93 14.94
CA GLU A 513 8.92 19.12 15.69
C GLU A 513 10.35 19.58 15.33
N ASP A 514 11.13 18.76 14.59
CA ASP A 514 12.47 19.13 14.13
C ASP A 514 12.89 18.43 12.83
N ILE A 515 12.31 18.86 11.71
CA ILE A 515 12.84 18.51 10.36
C ILE A 515 14.28 19.00 10.16
N SER A 516 14.72 20.02 10.92
CA SER A 516 16.02 20.66 10.75
C SER A 516 17.22 19.83 11.26
N SER A 517 17.02 18.83 12.12
CA SER A 517 18.06 17.88 12.53
C SER A 517 18.11 16.58 11.73
N ILE A 518 17.12 16.30 10.88
CA ILE A 518 17.05 15.08 10.05
C ILE A 518 18.36 14.78 9.28
N PRO A 519 19.03 15.75 8.61
CA PRO A 519 20.32 15.49 7.94
C PRO A 519 21.41 14.89 8.84
N LYS A 520 21.42 15.27 10.13
CA LYS A 520 22.37 14.78 11.14
C LYS A 520 22.04 13.33 11.52
N LEU A 521 20.75 13.01 11.70
CA LEU A 521 20.24 11.66 11.98
C LEU A 521 20.47 10.70 10.80
N LEU A 522 20.30 11.19 9.57
CA LEU A 522 20.57 10.42 8.34
C LEU A 522 22.07 10.26 8.03
N HIS A 523 22.96 10.81 8.87
CA HIS A 523 24.40 10.96 8.64
C HIS A 523 24.73 11.46 7.22
N PHE A 524 23.93 12.42 6.73
CA PHE A 524 23.93 12.87 5.35
C PHE A 524 23.77 14.39 5.30
N GLN A 525 24.90 15.09 5.23
CA GLN A 525 24.91 16.52 4.89
C GLN A 525 24.67 16.66 3.38
N PRO A 526 23.58 17.31 2.94
CA PRO A 526 23.38 17.63 1.52
C PRO A 526 24.23 18.84 1.13
N ASP A 527 24.69 18.85 -0.12
CA ASP A 527 25.23 20.04 -0.79
C ASP A 527 24.11 20.79 -1.53
N ILE A 528 23.02 20.10 -1.93
CA ILE A 528 21.81 20.66 -2.54
C ILE A 528 20.56 19.97 -1.97
N ILE A 529 19.49 20.73 -1.73
CA ILE A 529 18.16 20.21 -1.39
C ILE A 529 17.21 20.41 -2.57
N ILE A 530 16.52 19.36 -3.02
CA ILE A 530 15.51 19.44 -4.09
C ILE A 530 14.13 19.14 -3.51
N VAL A 531 13.28 20.16 -3.44
CA VAL A 531 11.89 20.06 -2.98
C VAL A 531 11.00 19.73 -4.18
N HIS A 532 10.12 18.74 -4.04
CA HIS A 532 9.16 18.36 -5.08
C HIS A 532 7.74 18.72 -4.59
N TRP A 533 6.85 17.75 -4.42
CA TRP A 533 5.54 17.96 -3.84
C TRP A 533 5.55 17.62 -2.34
N ILE A 534 5.41 18.63 -1.46
CA ILE A 534 5.53 18.50 0.01
C ILE A 534 4.25 18.81 0.80
N SER A 535 3.09 18.94 0.12
CA SER A 535 1.84 19.28 0.80
C SER A 535 1.49 18.27 1.90
N SER A 536 1.12 18.79 3.08
CA SER A 536 0.87 18.00 4.30
C SER A 536 2.04 17.06 4.66
N PHE A 537 3.28 17.54 4.54
CA PHE A 537 4.51 16.84 4.94
C PHE A 537 5.56 17.82 5.48
N VAL A 538 5.91 18.83 4.70
CA VAL A 538 6.88 19.89 5.05
C VAL A 538 6.26 21.24 4.68
N ASN A 539 6.39 22.25 5.54
CA ASN A 539 5.98 23.62 5.26
C ASN A 539 7.19 24.53 4.99
N THR A 540 6.95 25.80 4.65
CA THR A 540 8.01 26.73 4.26
C THR A 540 8.91 27.16 5.44
N GLN A 541 8.40 27.10 6.68
CA GLN A 541 9.18 27.35 7.89
C GLN A 541 10.18 26.22 8.16
N ASP A 542 9.75 24.96 7.96
CA ASP A 542 10.64 23.79 8.05
C ASP A 542 11.78 23.88 7.03
N LEU A 543 11.47 24.27 5.78
CA LEU A 543 12.47 24.46 4.72
C LEU A 543 13.49 25.55 5.07
N PHE A 544 13.05 26.65 5.68
CA PHE A 544 13.94 27.72 6.15
C PHE A 544 14.92 27.19 7.22
N PHE A 545 14.44 26.50 8.24
CA PHE A 545 15.31 25.94 9.28
C PHE A 545 16.23 24.82 8.76
N LEU A 546 15.73 23.96 7.86
CA LEU A 546 16.53 22.93 7.20
C LEU A 546 17.68 23.55 6.39
N GLN A 547 17.44 24.65 5.67
CA GLN A 547 18.50 25.40 5.00
C GLN A 547 19.48 26.02 6.00
N LYS A 548 19.02 26.69 7.07
CA LYS A 548 19.92 27.29 8.07
C LYS A 548 20.82 26.25 8.75
N ASN A 549 20.33 25.02 8.96
CA ASN A 549 21.12 23.93 9.55
C ASN A 549 22.05 23.19 8.58
N THR A 550 21.75 23.21 7.27
CA THR A 550 22.57 22.52 6.25
C THR A 550 23.53 23.45 5.50
N ASN A 551 23.19 24.74 5.43
CA ASN A 551 23.75 25.74 4.51
C ASN A 551 23.66 25.33 3.02
N ALA A 552 22.70 24.46 2.67
CA ALA A 552 22.49 24.01 1.29
C ALA A 552 21.45 24.89 0.57
N PRO A 553 21.69 25.34 -0.68
CA PRO A 553 20.68 25.99 -1.50
C PRO A 553 19.51 25.04 -1.80
N ILE A 554 18.31 25.61 -1.89
CA ILE A 554 17.08 24.86 -2.19
C ILE A 554 16.67 25.08 -3.65
N ILE A 555 16.41 23.99 -4.37
CA ILE A 555 15.73 24.00 -5.66
C ILE A 555 14.31 23.46 -5.47
N TYR A 556 13.31 24.32 -5.65
CA TYR A 556 11.91 23.89 -5.71
C TYR A 556 11.58 23.42 -7.12
N ASN A 557 11.48 22.10 -7.32
CA ASN A 557 11.02 21.47 -8.54
C ASN A 557 9.48 21.49 -8.57
N LEU A 558 8.93 22.52 -9.21
CA LEU A 558 7.49 22.79 -9.30
C LEU A 558 6.80 21.72 -10.15
N LEU A 559 5.97 20.91 -9.49
CA LEU A 559 5.11 19.91 -10.13
C LEU A 559 3.63 20.36 -10.21
N ASP A 560 3.26 21.45 -9.55
CA ASP A 560 1.93 22.07 -9.51
C ASP A 560 2.04 23.54 -9.01
N MET A 561 0.91 24.21 -8.75
CA MET A 561 0.91 25.60 -8.25
C MET A 561 0.94 25.73 -6.72
N GLY A 562 0.85 24.64 -5.94
CA GLY A 562 0.73 24.71 -4.48
C GLY A 562 1.89 25.46 -3.80
N ALA A 563 3.09 25.38 -4.37
CA ALA A 563 4.26 26.13 -3.92
C ALA A 563 4.10 27.66 -4.02
N MET A 564 3.36 28.15 -5.04
CA MET A 564 3.24 29.59 -5.36
C MET A 564 1.91 30.22 -4.92
N THR A 565 0.91 29.43 -4.49
CA THR A 565 -0.40 29.89 -4.03
C THR A 565 -0.53 29.89 -2.50
N GLY A 566 -1.64 30.45 -1.99
CA GLY A 566 -2.05 30.33 -0.58
C GLY A 566 -2.56 28.94 -0.15
N GLY A 567 -2.52 27.91 -1.02
CA GLY A 567 -2.82 26.53 -0.63
C GLY A 567 -3.53 25.65 -1.66
N CYS A 568 -4.08 26.24 -2.73
CA CYS A 568 -4.68 25.52 -3.85
C CYS A 568 -3.62 24.98 -4.83
N HIS A 569 -3.80 23.76 -5.30
CA HIS A 569 -2.90 23.09 -6.25
C HIS A 569 -2.97 23.68 -7.66
N TYR A 570 -4.15 24.18 -8.03
CA TYR A 570 -4.45 24.83 -9.30
C TYR A 570 -5.30 26.06 -9.03
N ALA A 571 -4.94 27.18 -9.66
CA ALA A 571 -5.62 28.45 -9.42
C ALA A 571 -6.84 28.66 -10.33
N TRP A 572 -7.00 27.89 -11.42
CA TRP A 572 -8.01 28.12 -12.45
C TRP A 572 -8.00 29.57 -12.93
N LYS A 573 -9.05 30.36 -12.60
CA LYS A 573 -9.20 31.78 -12.97
C LYS A 573 -8.91 32.74 -11.81
N CYS A 574 -8.34 32.24 -10.69
CA CYS A 574 -8.01 33.05 -9.52
C CYS A 574 -6.59 33.64 -9.63
N GLU A 575 -6.49 34.96 -9.76
CA GLU A 575 -5.22 35.68 -9.91
C GLU A 575 -4.53 36.05 -8.59
N GLY A 576 -5.06 35.65 -7.43
CA GLY A 576 -4.56 36.07 -6.11
C GLY A 576 -3.07 35.76 -5.89
N TYR A 577 -2.57 34.64 -6.40
CA TYR A 577 -1.15 34.25 -6.29
C TYR A 577 -0.17 35.19 -7.02
N LEU A 578 -0.66 36.07 -7.91
CA LEU A 578 0.13 37.10 -8.57
C LEU A 578 0.50 38.27 -7.64
N ASN A 579 -0.32 38.53 -6.60
CA ASN A 579 -0.16 39.69 -5.72
C ASN A 579 -0.32 39.31 -4.24
N GLN A 580 -1.55 38.97 -3.86
CA GLN A 580 -1.94 38.45 -2.54
C GLN A 580 -3.17 37.55 -2.67
N CYS A 581 -3.17 36.42 -1.97
CA CYS A 581 -4.36 35.60 -1.78
C CYS A 581 -5.32 36.26 -0.77
N GLY A 582 -6.47 35.62 -0.50
CA GLY A 582 -7.65 36.24 0.12
C GLY A 582 -8.85 36.19 -0.82
N ASN A 583 -10.06 36.40 -0.29
CA ASN A 583 -11.34 36.21 -0.98
C ASN A 583 -11.39 34.84 -1.72
N CYS A 584 -10.90 33.80 -1.06
CA CYS A 584 -10.49 32.58 -1.74
C CYS A 584 -11.69 31.75 -2.23
N PRO A 585 -11.87 31.55 -3.56
CA PRO A 585 -12.94 30.71 -4.07
C PRO A 585 -12.79 29.26 -3.60
N ALA A 586 -11.54 28.78 -3.48
CA ALA A 586 -11.21 27.45 -2.98
C ALA A 586 -11.60 27.21 -1.51
N LEU A 587 -11.89 28.26 -0.73
CA LEU A 587 -12.31 28.18 0.68
C LEU A 587 -13.74 28.71 0.89
N HIS A 588 -14.45 29.05 -0.18
CA HIS A 588 -15.74 29.74 -0.18
C HIS A 588 -15.74 30.92 0.80
N SER A 589 -14.80 31.85 0.57
CA SER A 589 -14.44 32.94 1.48
C SER A 589 -14.58 34.31 0.82
N ASP A 590 -15.34 35.21 1.44
CA ASP A 590 -15.45 36.62 1.09
C ASP A 590 -14.56 37.52 1.98
N SER A 591 -13.59 36.94 2.71
CA SER A 591 -12.65 37.70 3.55
C SER A 591 -11.31 37.91 2.83
N PRO A 592 -10.79 39.16 2.73
CA PRO A 592 -9.49 39.42 2.13
C PRO A 592 -8.33 38.93 3.02
N ASP A 593 -8.56 38.81 4.33
CA ASP A 593 -7.68 38.14 5.29
C ASP A 593 -8.30 36.78 5.66
N ASP A 594 -8.17 35.82 4.74
CA ASP A 594 -8.51 34.42 4.99
C ASP A 594 -7.26 33.54 5.07
N PHE A 595 -7.45 32.26 5.37
CA PHE A 595 -6.35 31.31 5.50
C PHE A 595 -5.40 31.30 4.28
N SER A 596 -5.91 31.52 3.06
CA SER A 596 -5.06 31.57 1.87
C SER A 596 -4.21 32.84 1.82
N HIS A 597 -4.71 33.98 2.29
CA HIS A 597 -3.94 35.20 2.48
C HIS A 597 -2.80 34.96 3.48
N GLN A 598 -3.17 34.43 4.66
CA GLN A 598 -2.26 34.19 5.78
C GLN A 598 -1.15 33.19 5.41
N ASN A 599 -1.49 32.09 4.72
CA ASN A 599 -0.51 31.13 4.22
C ASN A 599 0.43 31.76 3.18
N LEU A 600 -0.08 32.49 2.19
CA LEU A 600 0.77 33.16 1.19
C LEU A 600 1.71 34.20 1.84
N ALA A 601 1.21 34.96 2.82
CA ALA A 601 2.00 35.92 3.57
C ALA A 601 3.12 35.25 4.39
N LEU A 602 2.83 34.12 5.06
CA LEU A 602 3.81 33.35 5.81
C LEU A 602 4.89 32.75 4.88
N LYS A 603 4.48 32.17 3.74
CA LYS A 603 5.40 31.71 2.69
C LYS A 603 6.34 32.84 2.26
N LYS A 604 5.78 34.02 1.97
CA LYS A 604 6.55 35.20 1.54
C LYS A 604 7.60 35.62 2.59
N HIS A 605 7.23 35.64 3.87
CA HIS A 605 8.11 35.98 4.98
C HIS A 605 9.33 35.05 5.09
N PHE A 606 9.14 33.73 5.02
CA PHE A 606 10.24 32.77 5.07
C PHE A 606 11.06 32.77 3.78
N LEU A 607 10.41 32.70 2.60
CA LEU A 607 11.10 32.68 1.30
C LEU A 607 11.99 33.91 1.07
N GLN A 608 11.58 35.09 1.57
CA GLN A 608 12.41 36.31 1.54
C GLN A 608 13.81 36.10 2.14
N ASN A 609 13.96 35.22 3.13
CA ASN A 609 15.19 34.99 3.89
C ASN A 609 15.93 33.67 3.51
N MET A 610 15.55 33.06 2.39
CA MET A 610 16.09 31.79 1.86
C MET A 610 16.86 32.00 0.55
N ASP A 611 17.95 31.25 0.38
CA ASP A 611 18.54 30.96 -0.93
C ASP A 611 17.73 29.84 -1.59
N ILE A 612 16.71 30.26 -2.35
CA ILE A 612 15.78 29.36 -3.02
C ILE A 612 15.60 29.77 -4.49
N SER A 613 15.77 28.78 -5.35
CA SER A 613 15.53 28.86 -6.79
C SER A 613 14.49 27.83 -7.20
N CYS A 614 13.89 27.98 -8.39
CA CYS A 614 12.86 27.07 -8.89
C CYS A 614 13.26 26.38 -10.20
N VAL A 615 12.81 25.15 -10.36
CA VAL A 615 12.67 24.48 -11.67
C VAL A 615 11.19 24.34 -11.96
N ALA A 616 10.74 24.87 -13.08
CA ALA A 616 9.40 24.65 -13.61
C ALA A 616 9.42 23.48 -14.60
N ALA A 617 8.54 22.50 -14.38
CA ALA A 617 8.44 21.31 -15.20
C ALA A 617 7.93 21.56 -16.64
N THR A 618 7.32 22.73 -16.90
CA THR A 618 6.65 23.09 -18.17
C THR A 618 6.69 24.60 -18.43
N GLU A 619 6.44 25.01 -19.68
CA GLU A 619 6.28 26.41 -20.10
C GLU A 619 5.13 27.10 -19.35
N TRP A 620 4.03 26.38 -19.14
CA TRP A 620 2.89 26.87 -18.38
C TRP A 620 3.29 27.19 -16.93
N LEU A 621 3.88 26.24 -16.20
CA LEU A 621 4.36 26.49 -14.84
C LEU A 621 5.46 27.56 -14.77
N PHE A 622 6.33 27.64 -15.78
CA PHE A 622 7.38 28.66 -15.84
C PHE A 622 6.78 30.07 -15.86
N ARG A 623 5.71 30.28 -16.66
CA ARG A 623 4.97 31.54 -16.71
C ARG A 623 4.28 31.85 -15.38
N GLN A 624 3.55 30.89 -14.80
CA GLN A 624 2.87 31.13 -13.51
C GLN A 624 3.88 31.46 -12.39
N ALA A 625 4.99 30.74 -12.33
CA ALA A 625 6.03 31.01 -11.34
C ALA A 625 6.69 32.38 -11.54
N LYS A 626 6.99 32.78 -12.79
CA LYS A 626 7.54 34.11 -13.10
C LYS A 626 6.59 35.27 -12.82
N SER A 627 5.28 35.05 -12.86
CA SER A 627 4.28 36.06 -12.51
C SER A 627 3.84 36.02 -11.05
N SER A 628 4.27 35.02 -10.26
CA SER A 628 3.84 34.84 -8.87
C SER A 628 4.51 35.80 -7.87
N ALA A 629 3.76 36.20 -6.85
CA ALA A 629 4.22 37.08 -5.76
C ALA A 629 5.31 36.46 -4.84
N LEU A 630 5.64 35.18 -5.03
CA LEU A 630 6.63 34.44 -4.25
C LEU A 630 7.93 34.16 -5.04
N PHE A 631 7.84 33.94 -6.35
CA PHE A 631 9.00 33.52 -7.16
C PHE A 631 9.34 34.44 -8.34
N GLY A 632 8.56 35.50 -8.62
CA GLY A 632 8.83 36.41 -9.74
C GLY A 632 10.26 36.95 -9.79
N ASP A 633 10.78 37.41 -8.64
CA ASP A 633 12.15 37.93 -8.49
C ASP A 633 13.25 36.86 -8.34
N ARG A 634 12.89 35.57 -8.37
CA ARG A 634 13.81 34.45 -8.14
C ARG A 634 14.37 33.87 -9.42
N THR A 635 15.46 33.12 -9.30
CA THR A 635 16.00 32.30 -10.39
C THR A 635 15.03 31.15 -10.67
N ILE A 636 14.49 31.12 -11.89
CA ILE A 636 13.58 30.07 -12.36
C ILE A 636 14.17 29.50 -13.65
N LYS A 637 14.24 28.17 -13.76
CA LYS A 637 14.61 27.45 -14.99
C LYS A 637 13.43 26.61 -15.47
N LYS A 638 13.27 26.44 -16.78
CA LYS A 638 12.37 25.41 -17.33
C LYS A 638 13.18 24.14 -17.60
N ILE A 639 12.83 23.03 -16.97
CA ILE A 639 13.43 21.72 -17.23
C ILE A 639 12.30 20.68 -17.27
N LEU A 640 12.07 20.08 -18.44
CA LEU A 640 11.00 19.12 -18.65
C LEU A 640 11.21 17.81 -17.86
N LEU A 641 10.11 17.15 -17.51
CA LEU A 641 10.14 15.87 -16.78
C LEU A 641 10.73 14.74 -17.65
N GLY A 642 11.72 14.05 -17.09
CA GLY A 642 12.45 12.98 -17.73
C GLY A 642 11.61 11.72 -17.98
N VAL A 643 11.80 11.13 -19.15
CA VAL A 643 11.28 9.80 -19.50
C VAL A 643 12.43 8.91 -19.96
N ASP A 644 12.40 7.63 -19.58
CA ASP A 644 13.42 6.66 -19.95
C ASP A 644 13.24 6.19 -21.42
N PRO A 645 14.17 6.50 -22.34
CA PRO A 645 14.06 6.16 -23.76
C PRO A 645 14.34 4.67 -24.06
N GLN A 646 14.73 3.86 -23.08
CA GLN A 646 14.87 2.40 -23.25
C GLN A 646 13.53 1.69 -23.09
N ILE A 647 12.67 2.21 -22.19
CA ILE A 647 11.34 1.68 -21.87
C ILE A 647 10.29 2.31 -22.80
N PHE A 648 10.19 3.64 -22.80
CA PHE A 648 9.28 4.38 -23.66
C PHE A 648 10.00 4.71 -24.97
N ARG A 649 9.58 4.07 -26.07
CA ARG A 649 10.15 4.24 -27.41
C ARG A 649 9.23 3.65 -28.48
N PRO A 650 9.39 4.00 -29.76
CA PRO A 650 8.69 3.34 -30.85
C PRO A 650 8.97 1.83 -30.91
N VAL A 651 7.92 1.06 -31.18
CA VAL A 651 7.92 -0.35 -31.56
C VAL A 651 6.82 -0.59 -32.59
N SER A 652 6.71 -1.79 -33.19
CA SER A 652 5.56 -2.11 -34.05
C SER A 652 4.25 -2.03 -33.27
N LYS A 653 3.25 -1.34 -33.86
CA LYS A 653 1.86 -1.33 -33.37
C LYS A 653 1.28 -2.73 -33.30
N GLU A 654 1.64 -3.62 -34.21
CA GLU A 654 1.14 -5.01 -34.24
C GLU A 654 1.67 -5.80 -33.04
N TYR A 655 2.94 -5.61 -32.68
CA TYR A 655 3.54 -6.19 -31.48
C TYR A 655 2.85 -5.68 -30.20
N ALA A 656 2.66 -4.36 -30.08
CA ALA A 656 2.00 -3.76 -28.92
C ALA A 656 0.53 -4.18 -28.79
N ARG A 657 -0.22 -4.17 -29.91
CA ARG A 657 -1.62 -4.66 -29.97
C ARG A 657 -1.69 -6.14 -29.59
N LYS A 658 -0.79 -6.98 -30.10
CA LYS A 658 -0.72 -8.40 -29.74
C LYS A 658 -0.38 -8.63 -28.25
N LYS A 659 0.56 -7.88 -27.66
CA LYS A 659 0.88 -7.96 -26.22
C LYS A 659 -0.32 -7.56 -25.34
N LEU A 660 -1.19 -6.68 -25.82
CA LEU A 660 -2.39 -6.21 -25.12
C LEU A 660 -3.71 -6.91 -25.54
N ASN A 661 -3.65 -7.94 -26.40
CA ASN A 661 -4.84 -8.61 -26.99
C ASN A 661 -5.84 -7.63 -27.67
N LEU A 662 -5.34 -6.56 -28.28
CA LEU A 662 -6.13 -5.54 -28.97
C LEU A 662 -6.31 -5.85 -30.48
N PRO A 663 -7.44 -5.43 -31.09
CA PRO A 663 -7.68 -5.58 -32.52
C PRO A 663 -6.60 -4.89 -33.37
N THR A 664 -6.12 -5.58 -34.40
CA THR A 664 -5.06 -5.10 -35.30
C THR A 664 -5.54 -4.08 -36.31
N GLU A 665 -6.76 -4.28 -36.81
CA GLU A 665 -7.39 -3.63 -37.95
C GLU A 665 -8.15 -2.34 -37.60
N LYS A 666 -8.42 -2.11 -36.31
CA LYS A 666 -9.13 -0.91 -35.83
C LYS A 666 -8.21 0.29 -35.64
N LYS A 667 -8.79 1.49 -35.73
CA LYS A 667 -8.18 2.72 -35.24
C LYS A 667 -8.27 2.74 -33.71
N ILE A 668 -7.17 2.99 -33.01
CA ILE A 668 -7.14 2.99 -31.52
C ILE A 668 -6.84 4.39 -30.99
N LEU A 669 -7.79 4.95 -30.24
CA LEU A 669 -7.63 6.19 -29.49
C LEU A 669 -7.36 5.83 -28.03
N PHE A 670 -6.17 6.16 -27.52
CA PHE A 670 -5.82 5.91 -26.11
C PHE A 670 -5.98 7.18 -25.26
N PHE A 671 -6.57 7.05 -24.08
CA PHE A 671 -6.60 8.10 -23.04
C PHE A 671 -6.50 7.47 -21.65
N GLY A 672 -6.06 8.25 -20.65
CA GLY A 672 -5.95 7.73 -19.28
C GLY A 672 -5.85 8.81 -18.22
N ALA A 673 -6.27 8.46 -17.01
CA ALA A 673 -6.18 9.26 -15.80
C ALA A 673 -6.28 8.36 -14.56
N GLU A 674 -5.79 8.81 -13.42
CA GLU A 674 -5.96 8.05 -12.16
C GLU A 674 -7.44 7.93 -11.76
N SER A 675 -8.20 9.03 -11.88
CA SER A 675 -9.66 9.04 -11.88
C SER A 675 -10.18 9.93 -13.00
N PHE A 676 -11.25 9.48 -13.65
CA PHE A 676 -12.00 10.20 -14.69
C PHE A 676 -13.04 11.18 -14.12
N GLU A 677 -13.32 11.11 -12.81
CA GLU A 677 -14.33 11.93 -12.13
C GLU A 677 -13.85 13.37 -11.88
N GLN A 678 -12.54 13.61 -11.92
CA GLN A 678 -11.95 14.94 -11.67
C GLN A 678 -12.23 15.90 -12.84
N ARG A 679 -13.01 16.97 -12.63
CA ARG A 679 -13.36 17.98 -13.65
C ARG A 679 -12.17 18.46 -14.48
N ARG A 680 -11.03 18.71 -13.82
CA ARG A 680 -9.77 19.15 -14.43
C ARG A 680 -9.23 18.20 -15.52
N LYS A 681 -9.64 16.93 -15.53
CA LYS A 681 -9.34 15.93 -16.57
C LYS A 681 -10.27 16.00 -17.79
N GLY A 682 -11.25 16.90 -17.77
CA GLY A 682 -12.05 17.32 -18.92
C GLY A 682 -12.85 16.23 -19.63
N MET A 683 -13.21 15.14 -18.94
CA MET A 683 -14.00 14.04 -19.52
C MET A 683 -15.33 14.49 -20.13
N SER A 684 -15.95 15.53 -19.59
CA SER A 684 -17.18 16.15 -20.13
C SER A 684 -16.94 16.86 -21.48
N PHE A 685 -15.80 17.50 -21.67
CA PHE A 685 -15.38 18.07 -22.96
C PHE A 685 -14.95 16.97 -23.93
N PHE A 686 -14.30 15.91 -23.44
CA PHE A 686 -13.95 14.75 -24.26
C PHE A 686 -15.19 14.01 -24.77
N LEU A 687 -16.22 13.80 -23.94
CA LEU A 687 -17.48 13.22 -24.37
C LEU A 687 -18.15 14.05 -25.47
N LYS A 688 -18.24 15.38 -25.31
CA LYS A 688 -18.70 16.27 -26.38
C LYS A 688 -17.84 16.15 -27.64
N SER A 689 -16.52 16.01 -27.50
CA SER A 689 -15.61 15.81 -28.63
C SER A 689 -15.91 14.49 -29.36
N LEU A 690 -16.26 13.42 -28.64
CA LEU A 690 -16.71 12.16 -29.22
C LEU A 690 -18.10 12.29 -29.89
N GLU A 691 -19.00 13.11 -29.35
CA GLU A 691 -20.27 13.45 -30.01
C GLU A 691 -20.10 14.27 -31.30
N HIS A 692 -19.06 15.09 -31.42
CA HIS A 692 -18.71 15.75 -32.68
C HIS A 692 -18.05 14.75 -33.64
N LEU A 693 -17.11 13.93 -33.14
CA LEU A 693 -16.34 12.96 -33.91
C LEU A 693 -17.25 11.88 -34.56
N SER A 694 -18.26 11.39 -33.84
CA SER A 694 -19.21 10.39 -34.34
C SER A 694 -20.13 10.90 -35.47
N LYS A 695 -20.16 12.21 -35.71
CA LYS A 695 -20.92 12.88 -36.78
C LYS A 695 -20.03 13.23 -37.99
N MET A 696 -18.72 13.01 -37.91
CA MET A 696 -17.78 13.29 -39.02
C MET A 696 -17.79 12.15 -40.04
N GLN A 697 -18.03 12.45 -41.31
CA GLN A 697 -18.14 11.47 -42.41
C GLN A 697 -16.94 10.52 -42.56
N TRP A 698 -15.76 10.94 -42.10
CA TRP A 698 -14.49 10.22 -42.25
C TRP A 698 -14.16 9.29 -41.06
N ILE A 699 -14.97 9.26 -39.99
CA ILE A 699 -14.73 8.40 -38.83
C ILE A 699 -15.87 7.40 -38.69
N SER A 700 -15.56 6.10 -38.80
CA SER A 700 -16.47 5.03 -38.44
C SER A 700 -16.37 4.72 -36.94
N PRO A 701 -17.46 4.88 -36.15
CA PRO A 701 -17.42 4.51 -34.74
C PRO A 701 -17.34 3.00 -34.49
N ARG A 702 -17.66 2.17 -35.49
CA ARG A 702 -17.52 0.70 -35.38
C ARG A 702 -16.08 0.24 -35.51
N ASP A 703 -15.28 0.95 -36.31
CA ASP A 703 -13.90 0.61 -36.65
C ASP A 703 -12.88 1.40 -35.82
N THR A 704 -13.37 2.27 -34.93
CA THR A 704 -12.59 3.00 -33.93
C THR A 704 -12.82 2.38 -32.55
N LEU A 705 -11.75 2.11 -31.81
CA LEU A 705 -11.76 1.62 -30.43
C LEU A 705 -11.23 2.71 -29.49
N LEU A 706 -11.99 3.02 -28.44
CA LEU A 706 -11.53 3.84 -27.33
C LEU A 706 -10.83 2.94 -26.30
N LEU A 707 -9.52 3.10 -26.14
CA LEU A 707 -8.74 2.43 -25.11
C LEU A 707 -8.58 3.37 -23.91
N SER A 708 -8.97 2.91 -22.72
CA SER A 708 -8.96 3.71 -21.49
C SER A 708 -8.15 3.04 -20.38
N LEU A 709 -7.38 3.82 -19.61
CA LEU A 709 -6.61 3.34 -18.45
C LEU A 709 -6.88 4.22 -17.22
N GLY A 710 -7.28 3.61 -16.10
CA GLY A 710 -7.58 4.31 -14.85
C GLY A 710 -8.09 3.41 -13.72
N LYS A 711 -8.42 3.98 -12.55
CA LYS A 711 -8.91 3.19 -11.38
C LYS A 711 -10.37 2.71 -11.50
N LYS A 712 -11.12 3.22 -12.47
CA LYS A 712 -12.49 2.86 -12.82
C LYS A 712 -12.70 3.07 -14.33
N PRO A 713 -13.65 2.37 -14.98
CA PRO A 713 -14.09 2.71 -16.33
C PRO A 713 -14.61 4.15 -16.42
N PRO A 714 -14.45 4.83 -17.58
CA PRO A 714 -15.00 6.16 -17.81
C PRO A 714 -16.51 6.10 -18.07
N GLU A 715 -17.30 5.93 -17.01
CA GLU A 715 -18.73 5.57 -17.09
C GLU A 715 -19.56 6.41 -18.06
N GLN A 716 -19.40 7.73 -18.10
CA GLN A 716 -20.17 8.60 -18.99
C GLN A 716 -19.90 8.31 -20.47
N ILE A 717 -18.65 7.96 -20.81
CA ILE A 717 -18.25 7.58 -22.17
C ILE A 717 -18.79 6.19 -22.51
N VAL A 718 -18.70 5.23 -21.59
CA VAL A 718 -19.25 3.87 -21.77
C VAL A 718 -20.78 3.92 -21.95
N LYS A 719 -21.49 4.67 -21.09
CA LYS A 719 -22.95 4.85 -21.12
C LYS A 719 -23.44 5.59 -22.37
N SER A 720 -22.58 6.38 -23.03
CA SER A 720 -22.94 7.08 -24.27
C SER A 720 -23.19 6.15 -25.46
N GLY A 721 -22.59 4.96 -25.46
CA GLY A 721 -22.66 4.00 -26.57
C GLY A 721 -22.05 4.48 -27.91
N LEU A 722 -21.43 5.66 -27.96
CA LEU A 722 -20.97 6.30 -29.20
C LEU A 722 -19.88 5.50 -29.92
N PHE A 723 -18.98 4.87 -29.15
CA PHE A 723 -17.85 4.08 -29.63
C PHE A 723 -17.64 2.86 -28.72
N PRO A 724 -17.13 1.72 -29.23
CA PRO A 724 -16.60 0.64 -28.41
C PRO A 724 -15.52 1.14 -27.45
N VAL A 725 -15.60 0.73 -26.17
CA VAL A 725 -14.62 1.06 -25.14
C VAL A 725 -13.95 -0.21 -24.62
N ALA A 726 -12.61 -0.23 -24.62
CA ALA A 726 -11.81 -1.15 -23.83
C ALA A 726 -11.28 -0.40 -22.60
N HIS A 727 -11.24 -1.09 -21.46
CA HIS A 727 -10.72 -0.54 -20.20
C HIS A 727 -9.65 -1.45 -19.62
N ALA A 728 -8.62 -0.84 -19.04
CA ALA A 728 -7.60 -1.48 -18.24
C ALA A 728 -7.40 -0.74 -16.92
N ASP A 729 -7.12 -1.48 -15.86
CA ASP A 729 -6.88 -0.93 -14.53
C ASP A 729 -5.64 -0.02 -14.49
N TYR A 730 -5.59 0.83 -13.47
CA TYR A 730 -4.48 1.76 -13.25
C TYR A 730 -3.14 1.05 -13.02
N ILE A 731 -2.16 1.33 -13.89
CA ILE A 731 -0.80 0.78 -13.79
C ILE A 731 0.10 1.69 -12.93
N SER A 732 0.55 1.17 -11.78
CA SER A 732 1.45 1.86 -10.85
C SER A 732 2.95 1.63 -11.09
N ASP A 733 3.30 0.43 -11.54
CA ASP A 733 4.62 -0.20 -11.31
C ASP A 733 5.18 -0.96 -12.53
N ARG A 734 4.47 -0.93 -13.68
CA ARG A 734 4.86 -1.58 -14.94
C ARG A 734 4.97 -0.60 -16.09
N ASP A 735 6.05 0.18 -16.11
CA ASP A 735 6.33 1.14 -17.18
C ASP A 735 6.47 0.47 -18.57
N ASP A 736 6.94 -0.79 -18.64
CA ASP A 736 7.00 -1.58 -19.87
C ASP A 736 5.62 -2.00 -20.42
N LEU A 737 4.60 -2.06 -19.54
CA LEU A 737 3.23 -2.36 -19.92
C LEU A 737 2.51 -1.07 -20.30
N LEU A 738 2.69 -0.01 -19.52
CA LEU A 738 2.16 1.34 -19.81
C LEU A 738 2.69 1.87 -21.15
N ALA A 739 3.97 1.66 -21.47
CA ALA A 739 4.55 1.96 -22.78
C ALA A 739 3.75 1.32 -23.93
N CYS A 740 3.30 0.07 -23.76
CA CYS A 740 2.53 -0.65 -24.77
C CYS A 740 1.15 -0.05 -25.07
N PHE A 741 0.53 0.69 -24.13
CA PHE A 741 -0.74 1.37 -24.41
C PHE A 741 -0.55 2.54 -25.39
N TYR A 742 0.50 3.36 -25.22
CA TYR A 742 0.86 4.39 -26.19
C TYR A 742 1.29 3.77 -27.53
N GLN A 743 2.11 2.71 -27.49
CA GLN A 743 2.62 2.04 -28.69
C GLN A 743 1.54 1.32 -29.52
N ALA A 744 0.45 0.87 -28.89
CA ALA A 744 -0.69 0.26 -29.59
C ALA A 744 -1.63 1.30 -30.24
N ALA A 745 -1.66 2.53 -29.71
CA ALA A 745 -2.55 3.60 -30.13
C ALA A 745 -2.16 4.20 -31.49
N ASP A 746 -3.16 4.71 -32.21
CA ASP A 746 -2.96 5.60 -33.36
C ASP A 746 -2.84 7.07 -32.93
N VAL A 747 -3.49 7.43 -31.83
CA VAL A 747 -3.43 8.75 -31.20
C VAL A 747 -3.59 8.61 -29.69
N PHE A 748 -2.81 9.37 -28.91
CA PHE A 748 -3.06 9.58 -27.49
C PHE A 748 -3.83 10.88 -27.29
N VAL A 749 -4.87 10.87 -26.46
CA VAL A 749 -5.70 12.05 -26.19
C VAL A 749 -5.61 12.43 -24.73
N CYS A 750 -5.20 13.67 -24.46
CA CYS A 750 -5.15 14.26 -23.14
C CYS A 750 -6.14 15.44 -23.03
N PRO A 751 -7.42 15.18 -22.72
CA PRO A 751 -8.44 16.22 -22.64
C PRO A 751 -8.42 16.97 -21.31
N SER A 752 -7.28 16.99 -20.60
CA SER A 752 -7.17 17.74 -19.34
C SER A 752 -7.28 19.24 -19.64
N VAL A 753 -8.06 19.97 -18.85
CA VAL A 753 -8.26 21.42 -18.97
C VAL A 753 -7.40 22.20 -17.98
N GLU A 754 -7.02 21.57 -16.87
CA GLU A 754 -6.17 22.14 -15.82
C GLU A 754 -5.25 21.04 -15.26
N ASP A 755 -4.00 21.03 -15.75
CA ASP A 755 -2.93 20.13 -15.31
C ASP A 755 -1.58 20.78 -15.62
N SER A 756 -0.65 20.66 -14.68
CA SER A 756 0.66 21.32 -14.73
C SER A 756 1.62 20.67 -15.73
N GLY A 757 1.46 19.37 -16.00
CA GLY A 757 2.35 18.58 -16.84
C GLY A 757 2.13 17.08 -16.68
N PRO A 758 1.07 16.50 -17.26
CA PRO A 758 0.80 15.08 -17.11
C PRO A 758 1.87 14.26 -17.84
N LEU A 759 2.62 13.44 -17.09
CA LEU A 759 3.67 12.54 -17.60
C LEU A 759 3.26 11.73 -18.83
N MET A 760 1.96 11.44 -18.98
CA MET A 760 1.44 10.68 -20.11
C MET A 760 1.66 11.36 -21.48
N ILE A 761 1.75 12.69 -21.54
CA ILE A 761 2.11 13.37 -22.80
C ILE A 761 3.59 13.13 -23.11
N ASN A 762 4.49 13.29 -22.13
CA ASN A 762 5.91 12.99 -22.29
C ASN A 762 6.11 11.52 -22.71
N GLU A 763 5.43 10.58 -22.04
CA GLU A 763 5.52 9.14 -22.33
C GLU A 763 4.96 8.77 -23.71
N ALA A 764 3.83 9.37 -24.14
CA ALA A 764 3.28 9.20 -25.48
C ALA A 764 4.24 9.73 -26.56
N VAL A 765 4.73 10.97 -26.40
CA VAL A 765 5.65 11.60 -27.36
C VAL A 765 6.99 10.86 -27.42
N MET A 766 7.49 10.35 -26.29
CA MET A 766 8.69 9.49 -26.26
C MET A 766 8.45 8.13 -26.95
N CYS A 767 7.27 7.53 -26.83
CA CYS A 767 6.89 6.34 -27.60
C CYS A 767 6.69 6.60 -29.11
N GLY A 768 6.76 7.86 -29.55
CA GLY A 768 6.45 8.24 -30.93
C GLY A 768 4.94 8.21 -31.23
N THR A 769 4.08 8.32 -30.22
CA THR A 769 2.62 8.35 -30.37
C THR A 769 2.15 9.81 -30.51
N PRO A 770 1.47 10.19 -31.61
CA PRO A 770 0.96 11.56 -31.78
C PRO A 770 -0.08 11.91 -30.70
N VAL A 771 -0.06 13.14 -30.22
CA VAL A 771 -0.89 13.58 -29.09
C VAL A 771 -1.92 14.63 -29.51
N VAL A 772 -3.16 14.47 -29.07
CA VAL A 772 -4.20 15.53 -29.18
C VAL A 772 -4.57 16.00 -27.78
N SER A 773 -4.47 17.30 -27.53
CA SER A 773 -4.56 17.88 -26.19
C SER A 773 -5.14 19.29 -26.23
N PHE A 774 -5.72 19.74 -25.11
CA PHE A 774 -5.91 21.18 -24.87
C PHE A 774 -4.58 21.87 -24.53
N GLU A 775 -4.56 23.20 -24.66
CA GLU A 775 -3.42 24.11 -24.43
C GLU A 775 -3.01 24.31 -22.94
N MET A 776 -2.85 23.21 -22.20
CA MET A 776 -2.43 23.21 -20.79
C MET A 776 -1.04 22.60 -20.56
N GLY A 777 -0.41 22.95 -19.43
CA GLY A 777 0.77 22.26 -18.90
C GLY A 777 1.89 22.02 -19.93
N VAL A 778 2.24 20.75 -20.11
CA VAL A 778 3.32 20.28 -21.00
C VAL A 778 2.89 20.17 -22.47
N ALA A 779 1.60 20.29 -22.77
CA ALA A 779 1.13 20.28 -24.16
C ALA A 779 1.69 21.49 -24.93
N LEU A 780 1.87 22.63 -24.26
CA LEU A 780 2.51 23.83 -24.81
C LEU A 780 3.98 23.62 -25.23
N ASP A 781 4.69 22.66 -24.62
CA ASP A 781 6.09 22.34 -24.93
C ASP A 781 6.24 21.27 -26.02
N LEU A 782 5.29 20.32 -26.08
CA LEU A 782 5.46 19.05 -26.80
C LEU A 782 4.47 18.79 -27.94
N VAL A 783 3.29 19.43 -27.93
CA VAL A 783 2.21 19.18 -28.89
C VAL A 783 2.16 20.33 -29.90
N HIS A 784 2.83 20.12 -31.03
CA HIS A 784 2.89 21.05 -32.14
C HIS A 784 1.94 20.59 -33.23
N THR A 785 0.88 21.36 -33.50
CA THR A 785 -0.16 21.04 -34.50
C THR A 785 0.45 20.75 -35.88
N GLY A 786 0.13 19.58 -36.42
CA GLY A 786 0.66 19.10 -37.71
C GLY A 786 2.11 18.61 -37.68
N LYS A 787 2.81 18.69 -36.53
CA LYS A 787 4.20 18.20 -36.37
C LYS A 787 4.30 17.03 -35.40
N THR A 788 3.69 17.10 -34.22
CA THR A 788 3.68 16.02 -33.19
C THR A 788 2.27 15.63 -32.73
N GLY A 789 1.24 16.17 -33.39
CA GLY A 789 -0.17 15.91 -33.08
C GLY A 789 -1.04 17.13 -33.35
N TYR A 790 -1.94 17.47 -32.42
CA TYR A 790 -2.83 18.62 -32.52
C TYR A 790 -3.07 19.28 -31.15
N LEU A 791 -2.78 20.57 -31.05
CA LEU A 791 -3.06 21.40 -29.88
C LEU A 791 -4.37 22.17 -30.10
N ALA A 792 -5.40 21.85 -29.33
CA ALA A 792 -6.71 22.49 -29.39
C ALA A 792 -6.81 23.65 -28.37
N PRO A 793 -7.54 24.74 -28.70
CA PRO A 793 -7.88 25.78 -27.73
C PRO A 793 -8.60 25.20 -26.52
N SER A 794 -8.35 25.74 -25.32
CA SER A 794 -8.82 25.15 -24.07
C SER A 794 -10.35 25.07 -24.00
N GLU A 795 -10.86 23.99 -23.41
CA GLU A 795 -12.30 23.64 -23.32
C GLU A 795 -13.02 23.45 -24.69
N ASN A 796 -12.38 23.71 -25.84
CA ASN A 796 -13.00 23.64 -27.16
C ASN A 796 -13.13 22.20 -27.69
N SER A 797 -14.28 21.59 -27.42
CA SER A 797 -14.59 20.21 -27.80
C SER A 797 -14.69 19.97 -29.32
N GLU A 798 -14.95 21.00 -30.13
CA GLU A 798 -15.03 20.86 -31.58
C GLU A 798 -13.63 20.79 -32.21
N GLU A 799 -12.69 21.65 -31.78
CA GLU A 799 -11.30 21.60 -32.23
C GLU A 799 -10.57 20.35 -31.71
N LEU A 800 -10.87 19.87 -30.49
CA LEU A 800 -10.33 18.59 -30.02
C LEU A 800 -10.81 17.43 -30.91
N ALA A 801 -12.09 17.43 -31.33
CA ALA A 801 -12.62 16.43 -32.27
C ALA A 801 -11.98 16.52 -33.66
N LYS A 802 -11.76 17.74 -34.18
CA LYS A 802 -11.04 17.98 -35.45
C LYS A 802 -9.59 17.46 -35.37
N GLY A 803 -8.91 17.71 -34.25
CA GLY A 803 -7.56 17.20 -33.99
C GLY A 803 -7.49 15.67 -33.95
N ILE A 804 -8.41 15.02 -33.26
CA ILE A 804 -8.52 13.54 -33.26
C ILE A 804 -8.75 13.03 -34.69
N SER A 805 -9.69 13.64 -35.41
CA SER A 805 -10.04 13.25 -36.78
C SER A 805 -8.87 13.41 -37.76
N SER A 806 -8.09 14.49 -37.65
CA SER A 806 -6.95 14.74 -38.54
C SER A 806 -5.79 13.76 -38.32
N VAL A 807 -5.53 13.34 -37.08
CA VAL A 807 -4.51 12.32 -36.79
C VAL A 807 -4.99 10.92 -37.22
N LEU A 808 -6.25 10.56 -36.94
CA LEU A 808 -6.79 9.25 -37.33
C LEU A 808 -6.90 9.08 -38.85
N ASN A 809 -7.15 10.16 -39.60
CA ASN A 809 -7.26 10.17 -41.07
C ASN A 809 -5.96 10.58 -41.80
N ALA A 810 -4.83 10.73 -41.09
CA ALA A 810 -3.54 10.94 -41.72
C ALA A 810 -3.16 9.78 -42.65
N SER A 811 -2.50 10.06 -43.78
CA SER A 811 -1.88 9.03 -44.61
C SER A 811 -0.79 8.30 -43.82
N SER A 812 -0.45 7.06 -44.19
CA SER A 812 0.60 6.29 -43.51
C SER A 812 1.94 7.04 -43.47
N GLU A 813 2.25 7.80 -44.53
CA GLU A 813 3.43 8.66 -44.65
C GLU A 813 3.38 9.82 -43.65
N MET A 814 2.26 10.57 -43.60
CA MET A 814 2.08 11.68 -42.67
C MET A 814 2.06 11.20 -41.22
N LEU A 815 1.45 10.04 -40.95
CA LEU A 815 1.46 9.42 -39.64
C LEU A 815 2.89 9.05 -39.23
N GLN A 816 3.69 8.43 -40.10
CA GLN A 816 5.09 8.13 -39.82
C GLN A 816 5.91 9.40 -39.57
N ILE A 817 5.65 10.50 -40.28
CA ILE A 817 6.26 11.82 -40.03
C ILE A 817 5.91 12.32 -38.62
N LEU A 818 4.63 12.31 -38.23
CA LEU A 818 4.20 12.68 -36.88
C LEU A 818 4.90 11.83 -35.81
N GLN A 819 4.95 10.51 -35.99
CA GLN A 819 5.58 9.57 -35.06
C GLN A 819 7.09 9.82 -34.90
N ASN A 820 7.79 10.03 -36.03
CA ASN A 820 9.22 10.33 -36.05
C ASN A 820 9.53 11.68 -35.38
N ASN A 821 8.71 12.70 -35.65
CA ASN A 821 8.82 14.01 -35.01
C ASN A 821 8.63 13.92 -33.49
N CYS A 822 7.63 13.16 -33.02
CA CYS A 822 7.39 12.93 -31.59
C CYS A 822 8.64 12.36 -30.91
N HIS A 823 9.16 11.24 -31.40
CA HIS A 823 10.31 10.58 -30.79
C HIS A 823 11.59 11.43 -30.89
N THR A 824 11.82 12.10 -32.03
CA THR A 824 12.98 13.00 -32.21
C THR A 824 12.94 14.20 -31.27
N LEU A 825 11.75 14.78 -31.05
CA LEU A 825 11.55 15.87 -30.09
C LEU A 825 11.83 15.40 -28.66
N ALA A 826 11.36 14.21 -28.30
CA ALA A 826 11.58 13.61 -26.99
C ALA A 826 13.06 13.30 -26.70
N LEU A 827 13.74 12.65 -27.65
CA LEU A 827 15.17 12.38 -27.58
C LEU A 827 16.02 13.65 -27.46
N ARG A 828 15.55 14.78 -27.99
CA ARG A 828 16.24 16.08 -27.93
C ARG A 828 15.97 16.86 -26.64
N LEU A 829 14.80 16.72 -26.01
CA LEU A 829 14.36 17.65 -24.96
C LEU A 829 14.20 17.05 -23.56
N PHE A 830 13.81 15.78 -23.41
CA PHE A 830 13.37 15.26 -22.10
C PHE A 830 13.65 13.76 -21.84
N THR A 831 14.71 13.20 -22.41
CA THR A 831 15.23 11.91 -21.87
C THR A 831 15.66 12.10 -20.42
N SER A 832 15.61 11.05 -19.59
CA SER A 832 16.09 11.11 -18.19
C SER A 832 17.51 11.68 -18.08
N ASN A 833 18.40 11.33 -19.03
CA ASN A 833 19.78 11.85 -19.07
C ASN A 833 19.83 13.35 -19.38
N ILE A 834 18.96 13.87 -20.25
CA ILE A 834 18.88 15.30 -20.57
C ILE A 834 18.29 16.09 -19.39
N GLN A 835 17.29 15.54 -18.69
CA GLN A 835 16.80 16.15 -17.45
C GLN A 835 17.93 16.27 -16.43
N VAL A 836 18.68 15.19 -16.18
CA VAL A 836 19.84 15.17 -15.29
C VAL A 836 20.91 16.18 -15.71
N GLN A 837 21.30 16.22 -16.99
CA GLN A 837 22.29 17.18 -17.51
C GLN A 837 21.85 18.65 -17.32
N ASN A 838 20.56 18.94 -17.48
CA ASN A 838 20.03 20.28 -17.23
C ASN A 838 20.03 20.65 -15.74
N PHE A 839 19.76 19.69 -14.84
CA PHE A 839 19.94 19.89 -13.39
C PHE A 839 21.43 20.06 -13.04
N GLU A 840 22.34 19.24 -13.56
CA GLU A 840 23.79 19.37 -13.37
C GLU A 840 24.37 20.68 -13.91
N ALA A 841 23.78 21.25 -14.97
CA ALA A 841 24.13 22.58 -15.46
C ALA A 841 23.63 23.66 -14.50
N PHE A 842 22.41 23.51 -13.97
CA PHE A 842 21.83 24.46 -13.03
C PHE A 842 22.50 24.44 -11.65
N PHE A 843 22.93 23.28 -11.16
CA PHE A 843 23.71 23.16 -9.92
C PHE A 843 24.97 24.03 -9.97
N LYS A 844 25.70 24.00 -11.09
CA LYS A 844 26.90 24.82 -11.31
C LYS A 844 26.57 26.32 -11.34
N GLU A 845 25.40 26.69 -11.86
CA GLU A 845 24.95 28.08 -11.88
C GLU A 845 24.64 28.61 -10.46
N ILE A 846 24.08 27.80 -9.57
CA ILE A 846 23.82 28.23 -8.19
C ILE A 846 25.07 28.18 -7.31
N THR A 847 25.90 27.12 -7.39
CA THR A 847 27.09 26.99 -6.52
C THR A 847 28.20 28.00 -6.86
N LEU A 848 28.31 28.46 -8.11
CA LEU A 848 29.24 29.52 -8.50
C LEU A 848 28.83 30.92 -8.00
N ASN A 849 27.58 31.11 -7.54
CA ASN A 849 27.06 32.39 -7.06
C ASN A 849 26.95 32.48 -5.52
N SER A 850 27.19 31.39 -4.78
CA SER A 850 27.22 31.41 -3.32
C SER A 850 28.49 32.11 -2.78
N PRO A 851 28.39 33.14 -1.93
CA PRO A 851 29.56 33.83 -1.40
C PRO A 851 30.35 32.97 -0.40
N VAL A 852 31.63 32.73 -0.70
CA VAL A 852 32.50 31.90 0.13
C VAL A 852 33.07 32.70 1.30
N GLY A 853 32.55 32.44 2.50
CA GLY A 853 33.25 32.65 3.77
C GLY A 853 33.04 34.00 4.47
N SER A 854 32.38 33.93 5.63
CA SER A 854 32.57 34.85 6.76
C SER A 854 32.46 34.07 8.08
N GLU A 855 32.85 34.68 9.19
CA GLU A 855 33.32 33.97 10.39
C GLU A 855 32.20 33.54 11.36
N LYS A 856 32.54 32.65 12.30
CA LYS A 856 31.66 32.25 13.40
C LYS A 856 31.69 33.31 14.50
N GLU A 857 30.54 33.88 14.83
CA GLU A 857 30.32 34.54 16.13
C GLU A 857 29.34 33.75 16.98
N GLU A 858 29.66 33.57 18.26
CA GLU A 858 28.79 32.96 19.26
C GLU A 858 27.95 34.05 19.94
N LEU A 859 26.62 33.99 19.82
CA LEU A 859 25.71 34.86 20.56
C LEU A 859 25.22 34.19 21.84
N LYS A 860 25.23 34.96 22.93
CA LYS A 860 24.91 34.50 24.29
C LYS A 860 23.42 34.60 24.59
N GLU A 861 22.97 33.73 25.49
CA GLU A 861 21.67 33.87 26.16
C GLU A 861 21.61 35.17 26.96
N ASP A 862 20.44 35.82 26.99
CA ASP A 862 20.14 36.90 27.93
C ASP A 862 18.73 36.75 28.52
N LYS A 863 18.47 37.42 29.64
CA LYS A 863 17.60 36.88 30.70
C LYS A 863 16.11 37.24 30.62
N GLU A 864 15.30 36.35 31.19
CA GLU A 864 13.88 36.58 31.49
C GLU A 864 13.66 37.84 32.36
N THR A 865 12.48 38.45 32.23
CA THR A 865 12.00 39.50 33.14
C THR A 865 10.61 39.18 33.68
N HIS A 866 10.42 39.36 34.99
CA HIS A 866 9.15 39.09 35.66
C HIS A 866 8.06 40.10 35.31
N ILE A 867 6.82 39.62 35.15
CA ILE A 867 5.61 40.41 35.42
C ILE A 867 4.72 39.62 36.38
N THR A 868 4.33 40.25 37.48
CA THR A 868 3.45 39.67 38.52
C THR A 868 1.99 40.06 38.31
N LYS A 869 1.05 39.27 38.85
CA LYS A 869 -0.31 39.71 39.17
C LYS A 869 -0.87 38.96 40.38
N SER A 870 -1.80 39.60 41.08
CA SER A 870 -2.21 39.28 42.45
C SER A 870 -3.45 38.40 42.56
N SER A 871 -3.66 37.80 43.73
CA SER A 871 -4.76 36.89 44.06
C SER A 871 -5.75 37.48 45.08
N GLN A 872 -7.05 37.21 44.86
CA GLN A 872 -8.20 37.22 45.79
C GLN A 872 -9.48 37.05 44.93
N GLY A 873 -10.52 36.30 45.30
CA GLY A 873 -10.76 35.42 46.46
C GLY A 873 -12.12 34.70 46.33
N PHE A 874 -12.48 33.86 47.30
CA PHE A 874 -13.72 33.05 47.37
C PHE A 874 -13.93 31.95 46.32
N THR A 875 -13.51 30.73 46.66
CA THR A 875 -13.96 29.49 46.00
C THR A 875 -14.95 28.73 46.88
N LYS A 876 -16.20 28.62 46.42
CA LYS A 876 -17.05 27.47 46.74
C LYS A 876 -16.81 26.48 45.61
N SER A 877 -16.24 25.30 45.90
CA SER A 877 -15.83 24.36 44.85
C SER A 877 -17.03 23.98 43.98
N SER A 878 -16.91 24.23 42.66
CA SER A 878 -17.89 23.75 41.69
C SER A 878 -17.94 22.21 41.72
N PRO A 879 -19.13 21.60 41.57
CA PRO A 879 -19.24 20.14 41.53
C PRO A 879 -18.44 19.60 40.34
N LYS A 880 -17.79 18.45 40.53
CA LYS A 880 -17.06 17.76 39.47
C LYS A 880 -18.01 16.80 38.77
N LEU A 881 -18.38 17.14 37.54
CA LEU A 881 -19.43 16.47 36.76
C LEU A 881 -18.80 15.69 35.60
N LEU A 882 -19.31 14.50 35.29
CA LEU A 882 -18.75 13.58 34.27
C LEU A 882 -19.76 13.24 33.17
N ASN A 883 -19.43 13.52 31.91
CA ASN A 883 -20.28 13.32 30.74
C ASN A 883 -19.66 12.25 29.83
N LEU A 884 -20.24 11.05 29.79
CA LEU A 884 -19.68 9.87 29.11
C LEU A 884 -20.40 9.60 27.78
N GLY A 885 -19.63 9.37 26.71
CA GLY A 885 -20.18 9.27 25.35
C GLY A 885 -20.78 10.60 24.89
N CYS A 886 -20.08 11.71 25.16
CA CYS A 886 -20.62 13.05 24.97
C CYS A 886 -21.00 13.39 23.52
N GLY A 887 -20.38 12.74 22.53
CA GLY A 887 -20.60 12.98 21.11
C GLY A 887 -20.38 14.44 20.74
N THR A 888 -21.44 15.13 20.29
CA THR A 888 -21.45 16.58 20.03
C THR A 888 -22.01 17.40 21.21
N ARG A 889 -22.57 16.78 22.24
CA ARG A 889 -23.15 17.40 23.43
C ARG A 889 -22.07 17.61 24.51
N ILE A 890 -21.08 18.44 24.16
CA ILE A 890 -19.95 18.85 25.02
C ILE A 890 -20.39 20.05 25.88
N HIS A 891 -20.22 19.99 27.20
CA HIS A 891 -20.53 21.12 28.09
C HIS A 891 -19.29 21.51 28.92
N PRO A 892 -18.91 22.82 29.03
CA PRO A 892 -17.65 23.23 29.66
C PRO A 892 -17.62 23.08 31.18
N GLU A 893 -18.76 23.07 31.86
CA GLU A 893 -18.86 22.74 33.30
C GLU A 893 -18.80 21.21 33.60
N TRP A 894 -18.65 20.36 32.57
CA TRP A 894 -18.53 18.91 32.70
C TRP A 894 -17.16 18.43 32.17
N ILE A 895 -16.60 17.38 32.76
CA ILE A 895 -15.51 16.62 32.16
C ILE A 895 -16.15 15.69 31.13
N ASN A 896 -15.85 15.93 29.85
CA ASN A 896 -16.44 15.21 28.73
C ASN A 896 -15.51 14.07 28.31
N VAL A 897 -16.07 12.89 28.05
CA VAL A 897 -15.33 11.68 27.65
C VAL A 897 -16.04 11.02 26.47
N ASP A 898 -15.29 10.66 25.44
CA ASP A 898 -15.83 9.95 24.27
C ASP A 898 -14.80 8.96 23.72
N PHE A 899 -15.25 8.03 22.88
CA PHE A 899 -14.38 7.11 22.16
C PHE A 899 -13.59 7.81 21.03
N ILE A 900 -14.05 8.98 20.56
CA ILE A 900 -13.37 9.84 19.59
C ILE A 900 -13.47 11.30 20.05
N SER A 901 -12.34 11.97 20.33
CA SER A 901 -12.35 13.36 20.75
C SER A 901 -12.67 14.31 19.59
N ARG A 902 -13.76 15.07 19.73
CA ARG A 902 -14.29 15.99 18.71
C ARG A 902 -14.10 17.48 19.05
N GLY A 903 -13.35 17.80 20.11
CA GLY A 903 -13.09 19.18 20.52
C GLY A 903 -12.18 19.29 21.74
N SER A 904 -11.65 20.50 21.97
CA SER A 904 -10.85 20.81 23.16
C SER A 904 -11.70 20.64 24.43
N GLY A 905 -11.22 19.82 25.38
CA GLY A 905 -11.95 19.49 26.61
C GLY A 905 -12.73 18.18 26.58
N VAL A 906 -12.58 17.35 25.52
CA VAL A 906 -13.03 15.95 25.51
C VAL A 906 -11.84 15.01 25.66
N ILE A 907 -11.89 14.16 26.69
CA ILE A 907 -10.93 13.07 26.92
C ILE A 907 -11.28 11.92 25.96
N GLU A 908 -10.34 11.54 25.10
CA GLU A 908 -10.50 10.34 24.27
C GLU A 908 -10.22 9.09 25.10
N HIS A 909 -11.24 8.26 25.32
CA HIS A 909 -11.09 7.01 26.08
C HIS A 909 -12.13 5.96 25.70
N ASP A 910 -11.67 4.71 25.60
CA ASP A 910 -12.51 3.55 25.34
C ASP A 910 -13.18 3.05 26.62
N LEU A 911 -14.43 3.47 26.84
CA LEU A 911 -15.25 3.17 28.02
C LEU A 911 -15.44 1.66 28.30
N ARG A 912 -15.16 0.77 27.33
CA ARG A 912 -15.15 -0.70 27.54
C ARG A 912 -13.95 -1.18 28.37
N LYS A 913 -12.92 -0.34 28.53
CA LYS A 913 -11.68 -0.61 29.27
C LYS A 913 -11.72 -0.04 30.71
N GLY A 914 -12.90 0.30 31.20
CA GLY A 914 -13.11 1.01 32.46
C GLY A 914 -13.03 2.54 32.31
N LEU A 915 -13.10 3.27 33.41
CA LEU A 915 -13.03 4.74 33.44
C LEU A 915 -11.64 5.24 33.90
N PRO A 916 -11.01 6.21 33.21
CA PRO A 916 -9.63 6.64 33.44
C PRO A 916 -9.50 7.65 34.60
N PHE A 917 -10.25 7.41 35.68
CA PHE A 917 -10.41 8.31 36.82
C PHE A 917 -10.24 7.54 38.13
N GLU A 918 -9.92 8.27 39.18
CA GLU A 918 -9.81 7.71 40.52
C GLU A 918 -11.17 7.36 41.12
N SER A 919 -11.15 6.57 42.19
CA SER A 919 -12.37 6.24 42.92
C SER A 919 -12.83 7.45 43.74
N GLU A 920 -14.14 7.70 43.78
CA GLU A 920 -14.76 8.82 44.52
C GLU A 920 -14.30 10.23 44.07
N GLU A 921 -14.01 10.39 42.78
CA GLU A 921 -13.56 11.66 42.19
C GLU A 921 -14.73 12.62 41.84
N PHE A 922 -15.92 12.11 41.48
CA PHE A 922 -17.02 12.88 40.88
C PHE A 922 -18.26 13.01 41.75
N ASP A 923 -18.96 14.16 41.63
CA ASP A 923 -20.21 14.45 42.33
C ASP A 923 -21.45 13.98 41.53
N ALA A 924 -21.36 13.97 40.20
CA ALA A 924 -22.36 13.36 39.33
C ALA A 924 -21.78 12.84 38.01
N ALA A 925 -22.45 11.85 37.43
CA ALA A 925 -22.13 11.26 36.13
C ALA A 925 -23.38 11.17 35.26
N TYR A 926 -23.23 11.34 33.95
CA TYR A 926 -24.31 11.36 32.97
C TYR A 926 -23.88 10.68 31.67
N HIS A 927 -24.80 9.96 31.04
CA HIS A 927 -24.68 9.57 29.63
C HIS A 927 -26.04 9.45 28.95
N SER A 928 -26.08 9.77 27.65
CA SER A 928 -27.28 9.72 26.82
C SER A 928 -26.98 9.04 25.50
N HIS A 929 -27.77 8.01 25.16
CA HIS A 929 -27.63 7.19 23.95
C HIS A 929 -26.28 6.49 23.75
N LEU A 930 -25.74 5.96 24.86
CA LEU A 930 -24.48 5.23 24.94
C LEU A 930 -24.67 3.74 25.33
N LEU A 931 -25.44 3.48 26.38
CA LEU A 931 -25.48 2.18 27.06
C LEU A 931 -26.13 1.08 26.21
N GLU A 932 -26.99 1.45 25.27
CA GLU A 932 -27.61 0.54 24.29
C GLU A 932 -26.65 0.05 23.21
N ARG A 933 -25.54 0.77 22.97
CA ARG A 933 -24.49 0.42 22.00
C ARG A 933 -23.50 -0.62 22.55
N LEU A 934 -23.55 -0.89 23.85
CA LEU A 934 -22.68 -1.82 24.56
C LEU A 934 -23.38 -3.17 24.75
N SER A 935 -22.63 -4.28 24.66
CA SER A 935 -23.19 -5.58 25.04
C SER A 935 -23.56 -5.58 26.54
N LYS A 936 -24.47 -6.49 26.93
CA LYS A 936 -24.97 -6.61 28.30
C LYS A 936 -23.88 -6.76 29.38
N ASN A 937 -22.70 -7.29 29.01
CA ASN A 937 -21.55 -7.40 29.91
C ASN A 937 -20.73 -6.11 29.99
N GLU A 938 -20.49 -5.44 28.86
CA GLU A 938 -19.79 -4.15 28.80
C GLU A 938 -20.60 -3.04 29.47
N GLY A 939 -21.91 -2.99 29.23
CA GLY A 939 -22.82 -2.06 29.89
C GLY A 939 -22.87 -2.27 31.42
N LYS A 940 -22.82 -3.54 31.89
CA LYS A 940 -22.65 -3.83 33.31
C LYS A 940 -21.32 -3.29 33.85
N HIS A 941 -20.21 -3.52 33.14
CA HIS A 941 -18.90 -3.03 33.57
C HIS A 941 -18.86 -1.50 33.65
N LEU A 942 -19.41 -0.79 32.65
CA LEU A 942 -19.49 0.67 32.65
C LEU A 942 -20.28 1.21 33.85
N ILE A 943 -21.44 0.63 34.16
CA ILE A 943 -22.26 1.08 35.31
C ILE A 943 -21.55 0.80 36.65
N GLN A 944 -20.79 -0.29 36.76
CA GLN A 944 -19.94 -0.56 37.94
C GLN A 944 -18.79 0.45 38.06
N GLU A 945 -18.21 0.90 36.94
CA GLU A 945 -17.18 1.93 36.91
C GLU A 945 -17.74 3.33 37.23
N CYS A 946 -18.94 3.66 36.76
CA CYS A 946 -19.67 4.86 37.19
C CYS A 946 -19.87 4.86 38.72
N TYR A 947 -20.22 3.73 39.33
CA TYR A 947 -20.32 3.59 40.78
C TYR A 947 -18.95 3.76 41.48
N ARG A 948 -17.86 3.30 40.87
CA ARG A 948 -16.50 3.47 41.42
C ARG A 948 -16.07 4.94 41.46
N VAL A 949 -16.23 5.68 40.36
CA VAL A 949 -15.73 7.06 40.22
C VAL A 949 -16.60 8.11 40.91
N LEU A 950 -17.87 7.81 41.21
CA LEU A 950 -18.73 8.69 41.99
C LEU A 950 -18.35 8.67 43.48
N LYS A 951 -18.52 9.81 44.16
CA LYS A 951 -18.46 9.95 45.62
C LYS A 951 -19.68 9.33 46.29
N SER A 952 -19.56 8.96 47.56
CA SER A 952 -20.72 8.65 48.42
C SER A 952 -21.78 9.76 48.33
N GLY A 953 -23.03 9.38 48.01
CA GLY A 953 -24.14 10.30 47.78
C GLY A 953 -24.21 10.93 46.38
N GLY A 954 -23.23 10.67 45.51
CA GLY A 954 -23.18 11.15 44.12
C GLY A 954 -24.24 10.49 43.23
N VAL A 955 -24.59 11.15 42.12
CA VAL A 955 -25.73 10.74 41.27
C VAL A 955 -25.26 10.30 39.88
N LEU A 956 -25.69 9.11 39.44
CA LEU A 956 -25.63 8.69 38.04
C LEU A 956 -26.98 8.96 37.37
N ARG A 957 -26.98 9.62 36.21
CA ARG A 957 -28.15 9.79 35.33
C ARG A 957 -27.91 9.08 34.00
N VAL A 958 -28.87 8.25 33.60
CA VAL A 958 -28.86 7.45 32.37
C VAL A 958 -30.04 7.85 31.50
N ALA A 959 -29.78 8.18 30.23
CA ALA A 959 -30.79 8.28 29.19
C ALA A 959 -30.54 7.22 28.08
N VAL A 960 -31.55 6.40 27.80
CA VAL A 960 -31.54 5.31 26.81
C VAL A 960 -32.91 5.19 26.12
N PRO A 961 -33.03 4.53 24.96
CA PRO A 961 -34.31 4.26 24.32
C PRO A 961 -35.23 3.44 25.24
N ASP A 962 -36.48 3.90 25.43
CA ASP A 962 -37.48 3.23 26.27
C ASP A 962 -38.13 2.05 25.52
N LEU A 963 -37.57 0.86 25.71
CA LEU A 963 -38.10 -0.38 25.15
C LEU A 963 -39.56 -0.63 25.59
N GLU A 964 -39.94 -0.25 26.81
CA GLU A 964 -41.30 -0.50 27.29
C GLU A 964 -42.30 0.43 26.61
N ASN A 965 -41.96 1.71 26.44
CA ASN A 965 -42.81 2.66 25.75
C ASN A 965 -42.93 2.32 24.25
N ILE A 966 -41.82 1.94 23.60
CA ILE A 966 -41.82 1.47 22.20
C ILE A 966 -42.73 0.25 22.03
N VAL A 967 -42.59 -0.78 22.87
CA VAL A 967 -43.42 -2.00 22.80
C VAL A 967 -44.89 -1.72 23.13
N ARG A 968 -45.19 -0.77 24.03
CA ARG A 968 -46.57 -0.36 24.35
C ARG A 968 -47.23 0.39 23.20
N GLU A 969 -46.52 1.31 22.55
CA GLU A 969 -47.02 2.01 21.37
C GLU A 969 -47.16 1.04 20.18
N TYR A 970 -46.23 0.09 19.98
CA TYR A 970 -46.36 -0.99 19.01
C TYR A 970 -47.64 -1.80 19.19
N LEU A 971 -47.89 -2.33 20.40
CA LEU A 971 -49.11 -3.10 20.69
C LEU A 971 -50.38 -2.25 20.48
N LYS A 972 -50.37 -0.99 20.92
CA LYS A 972 -51.47 -0.03 20.76
C LYS A 972 -51.78 0.26 19.28
N TRP A 973 -50.77 0.51 18.44
CA TRP A 973 -51.00 0.85 17.04
C TRP A 973 -51.34 -0.38 16.19
N LEU A 974 -50.79 -1.56 16.53
CA LEU A 974 -51.27 -2.84 16.00
C LEU A 974 -52.77 -3.02 16.30
N ASP A 975 -53.16 -2.86 17.57
CA ASP A 975 -54.56 -2.95 18.02
C ASP A 975 -55.49 -1.95 17.30
N LEU A 976 -54.99 -0.79 16.87
CA LEU A 976 -55.79 0.24 16.19
C LEU A 976 -55.81 0.06 14.66
N ALA A 977 -54.72 -0.43 14.07
CA ALA A 977 -54.63 -0.79 12.65
C ALA A 977 -55.53 -2.00 12.33
N GLU A 978 -55.51 -3.06 13.14
CA GLU A 978 -56.45 -4.20 13.00
C GLU A 978 -57.93 -3.78 13.08
N LYS A 979 -58.22 -2.67 13.77
CA LYS A 979 -59.57 -2.09 13.91
C LYS A 979 -59.90 -1.06 12.81
N GLY A 980 -59.04 -0.88 11.81
CA GLY A 980 -59.24 0.03 10.67
C GLY A 980 -59.28 1.51 11.03
N VAL A 981 -58.58 1.91 12.10
CA VAL A 981 -58.53 3.32 12.53
C VAL A 981 -57.62 4.11 11.59
N ILE A 982 -58.19 5.14 10.94
CA ILE A 982 -57.49 5.98 9.96
C ILE A 982 -56.22 6.59 10.58
N GLY A 983 -55.07 6.38 9.92
CA GLY A 983 -53.76 6.85 10.39
C GLY A 983 -53.08 5.96 11.46
N ALA A 984 -53.69 4.83 11.85
CA ALA A 984 -53.05 3.88 12.75
C ALA A 984 -51.97 3.03 12.06
N GLU A 985 -52.14 2.75 10.76
CA GLU A 985 -51.18 1.98 9.94
C GLU A 985 -49.84 2.72 9.82
N ASP A 986 -49.84 4.02 9.51
CA ASP A 986 -48.61 4.83 9.45
C ASP A 986 -47.84 4.84 10.79
N ASN A 987 -48.57 4.87 11.91
CA ASN A 987 -48.01 4.86 13.26
C ASN A 987 -47.47 3.48 13.66
N TYR A 988 -48.12 2.41 13.19
CA TYR A 988 -47.65 1.03 13.32
C TYR A 988 -46.33 0.82 12.55
N ASP A 989 -46.25 1.28 11.29
CA ASP A 989 -45.05 1.16 10.47
C ASP A 989 -43.87 1.92 11.09
N TRP A 990 -44.09 3.16 11.56
CA TRP A 990 -43.04 3.91 12.25
C TRP A 990 -42.53 3.20 13.51
N ILE A 991 -43.43 2.75 14.41
CA ILE A 991 -43.01 2.17 15.69
C ILE A 991 -42.39 0.77 15.52
N LEU A 992 -42.71 0.07 14.43
CA LEU A 992 -42.03 -1.15 14.00
C LEU A 992 -40.57 -0.88 13.58
N LEU A 993 -40.34 0.18 12.79
CA LEU A 993 -38.99 0.63 12.43
C LEU A 993 -38.21 1.09 13.67
N GLU A 994 -38.82 1.87 14.56
CA GLU A 994 -38.20 2.35 15.80
C GLU A 994 -37.78 1.20 16.73
N LEU A 995 -38.53 0.09 16.73
CA LEU A 995 -38.23 -1.11 17.51
C LEU A 995 -37.09 -1.97 16.90
N PHE A 996 -37.09 -2.18 15.58
CA PHE A 996 -36.21 -3.18 14.95
C PHE A 996 -34.98 -2.60 14.24
N ASP A 997 -35.11 -1.53 13.46
CA ASP A 997 -34.05 -1.02 12.57
C ASP A 997 -32.78 -0.64 13.36
N GLN A 998 -32.94 -0.10 14.56
CA GLN A 998 -31.86 0.24 15.50
C GLN A 998 -30.97 -0.97 15.88
N ILE A 999 -31.51 -2.19 15.85
CA ILE A 999 -30.80 -3.44 16.18
C ILE A 999 -30.36 -4.19 14.91
N VAL A 1000 -31.13 -4.11 13.82
CA VAL A 1000 -30.89 -4.95 12.63
C VAL A 1000 -30.14 -4.26 11.49
N ARG A 1001 -30.02 -2.92 11.45
CA ARG A 1001 -29.42 -2.20 10.31
C ARG A 1001 -27.97 -2.58 9.98
N ASN A 1002 -27.62 -2.44 8.71
CA ASN A 1002 -26.29 -2.72 8.14
C ASN A 1002 -25.64 -1.49 7.47
N VAL A 1003 -26.28 -0.32 7.55
CA VAL A 1003 -25.81 0.98 7.06
C VAL A 1003 -26.24 2.08 8.03
N SER A 1004 -25.54 3.22 8.02
CA SER A 1004 -25.89 4.36 8.87
C SER A 1004 -27.28 4.91 8.53
N GLY A 1005 -28.01 5.38 9.54
CA GLY A 1005 -29.41 5.81 9.43
C GLY A 1005 -30.43 4.67 9.29
N GLY A 1006 -30.10 3.59 8.60
CA GLY A 1006 -30.98 2.43 8.39
C GLY A 1006 -32.24 2.73 7.60
N GLU A 1007 -33.29 1.94 7.81
CA GLU A 1007 -34.62 2.17 7.22
C GLU A 1007 -35.33 3.38 7.85
N MET A 1008 -35.09 3.67 9.14
CA MET A 1008 -35.59 4.90 9.77
C MET A 1008 -35.06 6.16 9.08
N GLY A 1009 -33.78 6.18 8.70
CA GLY A 1009 -33.19 7.29 7.96
C GLY A 1009 -33.79 7.49 6.56
N GLN A 1010 -34.25 6.41 5.92
CA GLN A 1010 -34.97 6.48 4.64
C GLN A 1010 -36.38 7.06 4.85
N PHE A 1011 -37.12 6.56 5.85
CA PHE A 1011 -38.46 7.06 6.20
C PHE A 1011 -38.44 8.55 6.57
N LEU A 1012 -37.47 8.98 7.39
CA LEU A 1012 -37.28 10.39 7.74
C LEU A 1012 -36.86 11.27 6.55
N SER A 1013 -36.32 10.68 5.48
CA SER A 1013 -35.93 11.39 4.26
C SER A 1013 -37.08 11.56 3.25
N CYS A 1014 -38.23 10.91 3.46
CA CYS A 1014 -39.39 11.06 2.59
C CYS A 1014 -39.90 12.51 2.59
N PRO A 1015 -40.16 13.15 1.42
CA PRO A 1015 -40.62 14.54 1.36
C PRO A 1015 -41.93 14.80 2.10
N ASN A 1016 -42.84 13.82 2.10
CA ASN A 1016 -44.07 13.82 2.88
C ASN A 1016 -44.04 12.61 3.82
N ILE A 1017 -44.06 12.86 5.14
CA ILE A 1017 -44.20 11.83 6.17
C ILE A 1017 -45.67 11.85 6.62
N PRO A 1018 -46.48 10.79 6.39
CA PRO A 1018 -47.93 10.83 6.63
C PRO A 1018 -48.31 11.18 8.07
N ASN A 1019 -47.55 10.65 9.04
CA ASN A 1019 -47.75 10.81 10.47
C ASN A 1019 -46.68 11.69 11.14
N ARG A 1020 -46.19 12.71 10.42
CA ARG A 1020 -45.06 13.56 10.83
C ARG A 1020 -45.10 14.01 12.29
N ASP A 1021 -46.26 14.39 12.81
CA ASP A 1021 -46.38 14.92 14.17
C ASP A 1021 -46.25 13.84 15.25
N TYR A 1022 -46.71 12.59 14.99
CA TYR A 1022 -46.45 11.44 15.86
C TYR A 1022 -44.96 11.10 15.88
N VAL A 1023 -44.31 11.06 14.71
CA VAL A 1023 -42.85 10.82 14.59
C VAL A 1023 -42.06 11.91 15.31
N MET A 1024 -42.46 13.17 15.16
CA MET A 1024 -41.86 14.31 15.87
C MET A 1024 -42.03 14.22 17.40
N GLU A 1025 -43.17 13.71 17.88
CA GLU A 1025 -43.42 13.45 19.31
C GLU A 1025 -42.61 12.25 19.83
N ARG A 1026 -42.42 11.21 19.01
CA ARG A 1026 -41.58 10.03 19.31
C ARG A 1026 -40.13 10.41 19.54
N ILE A 1027 -39.41 10.83 18.49
CA ILE A 1027 -37.94 10.99 18.54
C ILE A 1027 -37.48 12.42 18.87
N GLY A 1028 -38.35 13.42 18.67
CA GLY A 1028 -38.00 14.82 18.86
C GLY A 1028 -37.48 15.50 17.59
N GLU A 1029 -37.45 16.83 17.62
CA GLU A 1029 -37.14 17.70 16.47
C GLU A 1029 -35.67 17.60 16.01
N GLU A 1030 -34.77 17.06 16.84
CA GLU A 1030 -33.33 16.96 16.53
C GLU A 1030 -32.96 15.93 15.44
N PHE A 1031 -33.92 15.08 15.04
CA PHE A 1031 -33.74 14.03 14.04
C PHE A 1031 -34.54 14.25 12.75
N LEU A 1032 -35.28 15.35 12.62
CA LEU A 1032 -36.03 15.69 11.40
C LEU A 1032 -35.16 16.50 10.42
N PRO A 1033 -35.19 16.22 9.11
CA PRO A 1033 -34.51 17.07 8.14
C PRO A 1033 -35.14 18.47 8.06
N ALA A 1034 -34.31 19.46 7.73
CA ALA A 1034 -34.70 20.86 7.71
C ALA A 1034 -35.80 21.17 6.66
N PRO A 1035 -36.62 22.23 6.87
CA PRO A 1035 -37.66 22.66 5.92
C PRO A 1035 -37.12 22.94 4.51
N GLU A 1036 -37.99 22.83 3.50
CA GLU A 1036 -37.59 22.73 2.09
C GLU A 1036 -36.79 23.92 1.54
N SER A 1037 -36.89 25.10 2.14
CA SER A 1037 -36.07 26.27 1.81
C SER A 1037 -34.57 26.10 2.06
N ALA A 1038 -34.16 25.05 2.79
CA ALA A 1038 -32.77 24.70 3.05
C ALA A 1038 -32.22 23.56 2.17
N ARG A 1039 -32.98 23.06 1.19
CA ARG A 1039 -32.57 21.92 0.33
C ARG A 1039 -31.61 22.31 -0.80
N SER A 1040 -30.37 22.69 -0.45
CA SER A 1040 -29.24 22.75 -1.39
C SER A 1040 -28.33 21.53 -1.20
N SER A 1041 -28.49 20.53 -2.08
CA SER A 1041 -27.53 19.44 -2.34
C SER A 1041 -26.98 18.66 -1.13
N ILE A 1042 -27.86 18.00 -0.37
CA ILE A 1042 -27.51 16.69 0.22
C ILE A 1042 -27.97 15.62 -0.78
N SER A 1043 -27.03 14.90 -1.38
CA SER A 1043 -27.31 13.82 -2.32
C SER A 1043 -27.74 12.55 -1.57
N LEU A 1044 -29.03 12.47 -1.24
CA LEU A 1044 -29.67 11.21 -0.87
C LEU A 1044 -29.66 10.27 -2.07
N GLU A 1045 -28.68 9.35 -2.12
CA GLU A 1045 -28.71 8.20 -3.02
C GLU A 1045 -29.86 7.28 -2.58
N THR A 1046 -31.07 7.50 -3.11
CA THR A 1046 -32.17 6.54 -3.03
C THR A 1046 -31.89 5.33 -3.91
N SER A 1047 -30.87 4.55 -3.54
CA SER A 1047 -30.52 3.28 -4.17
C SER A 1047 -31.38 2.16 -3.59
N SER A 1048 -32.66 2.13 -3.97
CA SER A 1048 -33.63 1.09 -3.62
C SER A 1048 -33.44 -0.21 -4.45
N GLU A 1049 -32.19 -0.60 -4.64
CA GLU A 1049 -31.78 -1.90 -5.17
C GLU A 1049 -30.70 -2.46 -4.25
N ASN A 1050 -30.70 -3.78 -4.04
CA ASN A 1050 -29.79 -4.44 -3.09
C ASN A 1050 -28.31 -4.12 -3.38
N ARG A 1051 -27.73 -3.16 -2.65
CA ARG A 1051 -26.27 -3.14 -2.42
C ARG A 1051 -25.93 -4.46 -1.75
N ASN A 1052 -25.33 -5.37 -2.52
CA ASN A 1052 -24.65 -6.56 -2.00
C ASN A 1052 -23.39 -6.12 -1.25
N LEU A 1053 -23.59 -5.45 -0.11
CA LEU A 1053 -22.56 -5.11 0.86
C LEU A 1053 -21.83 -6.40 1.21
N SER A 1054 -20.51 -6.39 1.07
CA SER A 1054 -19.71 -7.53 1.45
C SER A 1054 -19.88 -7.80 2.96
N PHE A 1055 -19.69 -9.05 3.37
CA PHE A 1055 -19.69 -9.41 4.79
C PHE A 1055 -18.64 -8.63 5.61
N ASP A 1056 -17.61 -8.08 4.94
CA ASP A 1056 -16.60 -7.20 5.53
C ASP A 1056 -17.13 -5.77 5.77
N GLU A 1057 -17.88 -5.18 4.83
CA GLU A 1057 -18.57 -3.90 5.01
C GLU A 1057 -19.66 -4.00 6.08
N ILE A 1058 -20.49 -5.05 6.02
CA ILE A 1058 -21.51 -5.34 7.05
C ILE A 1058 -20.85 -5.53 8.42
N GLY A 1059 -19.77 -6.32 8.49
CA GLY A 1059 -19.03 -6.55 9.73
C GLY A 1059 -18.45 -5.26 10.31
N LYS A 1060 -17.77 -4.46 9.48
CA LYS A 1060 -17.21 -3.16 9.89
C LYS A 1060 -18.27 -2.19 10.39
N PHE A 1061 -19.42 -2.11 9.71
CA PHE A 1061 -20.53 -1.26 10.15
C PHE A 1061 -21.11 -1.73 11.50
N ARG A 1062 -21.45 -3.03 11.64
CA ARG A 1062 -22.05 -3.56 12.87
C ARG A 1062 -21.10 -3.51 14.08
N MET A 1063 -19.79 -3.54 13.85
CA MET A 1063 -18.75 -3.33 14.87
C MET A 1063 -18.43 -1.84 15.12
N GLY A 1064 -18.94 -0.91 14.31
CA GLY A 1064 -18.66 0.52 14.38
C GLY A 1064 -19.40 1.31 15.47
N GLY A 1065 -20.23 0.65 16.29
CA GLY A 1065 -20.92 1.27 17.42
C GLY A 1065 -22.19 2.07 17.09
N GLU A 1066 -22.71 1.97 15.86
CA GLU A 1066 -24.02 2.55 15.48
C GLU A 1066 -25.22 1.63 15.72
N VAL A 1067 -24.99 0.33 15.92
CA VAL A 1067 -26.04 -0.68 16.13
C VAL A 1067 -26.27 -0.90 17.63
N HIS A 1068 -27.54 -0.93 18.05
CA HIS A 1068 -27.91 -1.24 19.43
C HIS A 1068 -27.67 -2.72 19.73
N GLN A 1069 -26.80 -3.00 20.70
CA GLN A 1069 -26.46 -4.35 21.18
C GLN A 1069 -27.42 -4.83 22.28
N TYR A 1070 -28.08 -3.91 22.98
CA TYR A 1070 -29.09 -4.21 23.99
C TYR A 1070 -30.05 -3.03 24.19
N MET A 1071 -31.32 -3.27 24.50
CA MET A 1071 -32.30 -2.22 24.84
C MET A 1071 -32.84 -2.41 26.26
N TYR A 1072 -33.31 -1.33 26.87
CA TYR A 1072 -33.64 -1.29 28.30
C TYR A 1072 -35.07 -0.80 28.54
N ASP A 1073 -35.69 -1.36 29.58
CA ASP A 1073 -36.95 -0.93 30.17
C ASP A 1073 -36.72 -0.49 31.63
N ARG A 1074 -37.75 0.07 32.29
CA ARG A 1074 -37.63 0.53 33.68
C ARG A 1074 -37.24 -0.57 34.68
N PHE A 1075 -37.45 -1.84 34.36
CA PHE A 1075 -37.17 -2.96 35.27
C PHE A 1075 -35.75 -3.48 35.11
N SER A 1076 -35.30 -3.67 33.87
CA SER A 1076 -33.97 -4.12 33.50
C SER A 1076 -32.90 -3.06 33.78
N LEU A 1077 -33.17 -1.78 33.53
CA LEU A 1077 -32.26 -0.69 33.88
C LEU A 1077 -32.15 -0.51 35.40
N SER A 1078 -33.28 -0.51 36.11
CA SER A 1078 -33.30 -0.45 37.57
C SER A 1078 -32.52 -1.62 38.19
N ARG A 1079 -32.73 -2.86 37.70
CA ARG A 1079 -31.94 -4.02 38.14
C ARG A 1079 -30.45 -3.92 37.81
N LEU A 1080 -30.05 -3.28 36.72
CA LEU A 1080 -28.65 -3.06 36.37
C LEU A 1080 -27.98 -2.09 37.35
N LEU A 1081 -28.65 -0.96 37.64
CA LEU A 1081 -28.21 0.02 38.64
C LEU A 1081 -28.12 -0.61 40.05
N THR A 1082 -29.17 -1.33 40.49
CA THR A 1082 -29.14 -2.05 41.79
C THR A 1082 -27.99 -3.05 41.86
N ALA A 1083 -27.71 -3.79 40.78
CA ALA A 1083 -26.65 -4.80 40.74
C ALA A 1083 -25.23 -4.21 40.70
N ALA A 1084 -25.08 -2.90 40.47
CA ALA A 1084 -23.81 -2.18 40.59
C ALA A 1084 -23.64 -1.49 41.96
N GLY A 1085 -24.71 -1.37 42.76
CA GLY A 1085 -24.70 -0.79 44.11
C GLY A 1085 -25.57 0.46 44.28
N PHE A 1086 -26.15 1.01 43.20
CA PHE A 1086 -26.95 2.23 43.29
C PHE A 1086 -28.26 2.02 44.07
N HIS A 1087 -28.65 3.04 44.84
CA HIS A 1087 -29.89 3.14 45.60
C HIS A 1087 -30.68 4.41 45.22
N GLU A 1088 -31.83 4.66 45.87
CA GLU A 1088 -32.78 5.74 45.50
C GLU A 1088 -33.21 5.75 44.01
N ILE A 1089 -33.21 4.60 43.34
CA ILE A 1089 -33.38 4.53 41.88
C ILE A 1089 -34.77 5.02 41.45
N GLN A 1090 -34.82 6.02 40.56
CA GLN A 1090 -36.03 6.70 40.12
C GLN A 1090 -36.03 6.91 38.60
N VAL A 1091 -37.18 6.70 37.96
CA VAL A 1091 -37.46 7.27 36.62
C VAL A 1091 -37.66 8.77 36.78
N LYS A 1092 -37.17 9.56 35.83
CA LYS A 1092 -37.28 11.03 35.78
C LYS A 1092 -37.87 11.48 34.44
N SER A 1093 -38.26 12.75 34.33
CA SER A 1093 -38.41 13.42 33.03
C SER A 1093 -37.07 14.00 32.54
N ALA A 1094 -37.07 14.68 31.38
CA ALA A 1094 -35.91 15.42 30.88
C ALA A 1094 -35.62 16.69 31.72
N GLU A 1095 -36.68 17.30 32.27
CA GLU A 1095 -36.63 18.49 33.13
C GLU A 1095 -36.19 18.18 34.56
N GLU A 1096 -36.57 17.01 35.09
CA GLU A 1096 -36.32 16.61 36.48
C GLU A 1096 -34.98 15.90 36.66
N SER A 1097 -34.19 16.34 37.64
CA SER A 1097 -32.95 15.64 38.03
C SER A 1097 -32.59 15.90 39.49
N ASN A 1098 -32.00 14.91 40.14
CA ASN A 1098 -31.35 15.04 41.45
C ASN A 1098 -29.95 15.67 41.35
N ILE A 1099 -29.42 15.90 40.14
CA ILE A 1099 -28.13 16.59 39.90
C ILE A 1099 -28.35 18.11 40.05
N PRO A 1100 -27.57 18.82 40.89
CA PRO A 1100 -27.74 20.26 41.08
C PRO A 1100 -27.67 21.05 39.77
N TYR A 1101 -28.65 21.93 39.56
CA TYR A 1101 -28.77 22.81 38.38
C TYR A 1101 -28.85 22.11 37.02
N PHE A 1102 -29.17 20.81 36.95
CA PHE A 1102 -29.09 20.02 35.71
C PHE A 1102 -29.76 20.66 34.48
N SER A 1103 -30.96 21.23 34.65
CA SER A 1103 -31.72 21.88 33.57
C SER A 1103 -31.03 23.13 32.98
N LYS A 1104 -30.12 23.77 33.72
CA LYS A 1104 -29.26 24.87 33.21
C LYS A 1104 -28.29 24.37 32.13
N TYR A 1105 -27.82 23.12 32.24
CA TYR A 1105 -26.82 22.54 31.32
C TYR A 1105 -27.44 22.07 29.99
N GLY A 1106 -28.77 21.92 29.92
CA GLY A 1106 -29.49 21.55 28.69
C GLY A 1106 -29.18 20.15 28.14
N MET A 1107 -28.57 19.26 28.94
CA MET A 1107 -28.01 17.99 28.45
C MET A 1107 -29.03 17.08 27.75
N ASP A 1108 -30.28 17.07 28.23
CA ASP A 1108 -31.43 16.32 27.70
C ASP A 1108 -32.37 17.18 26.80
N PHE A 1109 -31.91 18.33 26.30
CA PHE A 1109 -32.71 19.28 25.52
C PHE A 1109 -32.12 19.54 24.13
N PHE A 1110 -32.94 19.95 23.16
CA PHE A 1110 -32.52 20.43 21.83
C PHE A 1110 -33.35 21.66 21.44
N HIS A 1111 -32.70 22.75 21.02
CA HIS A 1111 -33.33 24.06 20.78
C HIS A 1111 -34.34 24.53 21.87
N GLY A 1112 -34.13 24.12 23.13
CA GLY A 1112 -34.99 24.47 24.27
C GLY A 1112 -36.20 23.56 24.49
N LYS A 1113 -36.43 22.54 23.64
CA LYS A 1113 -37.40 21.46 23.87
C LYS A 1113 -36.69 20.24 24.50
N PRO A 1114 -37.35 19.43 25.35
CA PRO A 1114 -36.79 18.15 25.79
C PRO A 1114 -36.63 17.17 24.61
N ARG A 1115 -35.78 16.15 24.75
CA ARG A 1115 -35.77 14.99 23.85
C ARG A 1115 -37.16 14.31 23.81
N GLY A 1116 -37.47 13.63 22.71
CA GLY A 1116 -38.79 13.02 22.46
C GLY A 1116 -39.18 11.88 23.41
N LYS A 1117 -40.44 11.43 23.31
CA LYS A 1117 -41.04 10.37 24.15
C LYS A 1117 -40.42 8.97 23.96
N SER A 1118 -39.41 8.83 23.12
CA SER A 1118 -38.62 7.61 22.93
C SER A 1118 -37.56 7.35 24.01
N SER A 1119 -37.29 8.30 24.92
CA SER A 1119 -36.20 8.20 25.90
C SER A 1119 -36.67 7.89 27.32
N LEU A 1120 -36.07 6.86 27.93
CA LEU A 1120 -36.16 6.52 29.34
C LEU A 1120 -35.03 7.21 30.11
N PHE A 1121 -35.37 8.15 30.98
CA PHE A 1121 -34.44 8.79 31.91
C PHE A 1121 -34.52 8.12 33.28
N MET A 1122 -33.39 7.66 33.81
CA MET A 1122 -33.31 7.02 35.12
C MET A 1122 -32.10 7.52 35.92
N GLU A 1123 -32.29 7.76 37.20
CA GLU A 1123 -31.24 8.16 38.13
C GLU A 1123 -31.07 7.16 39.26
N GLY A 1124 -29.84 7.05 39.78
CA GLY A 1124 -29.51 6.31 40.99
C GLY A 1124 -28.42 7.04 41.80
N ARG A 1125 -28.49 6.96 43.13
CA ARG A 1125 -27.51 7.50 44.05
C ARG A 1125 -26.50 6.42 44.46
N LYS A 1126 -25.22 6.78 44.58
CA LYS A 1126 -24.19 5.95 45.21
C LYS A 1126 -24.38 5.91 46.72
#